data_AF-C5DGQ5-F1
#
_entry.id   AF-C5DGQ5-F1
#
_cell.length_a   1.000
_cell.length_b   1.000
_cell.length_c   1.000
_cell.angle_alpha   90.00
_cell.angle_beta   90.00
_cell.angle_gamma   90.00
#
_symmetry.space_group_name_H-M   'P 1'
#
loop_
_entity.id
_entity.type
_entity.pdbx_description
1 polymer ?
#
loop_
_entity_poly.entity_id
_entity_poly.type
_entity_poly.pdbx_seq_one_letter_code
_entity_poly.pdbx_strand_id
1 'polypeptide(L)'
;MEIDGNTILFIFVILYFLYSSPSGDGVTSQYEYNQLQTLRAQYNDEHSQFANMTLSENFRNITGLKLSYEDVLKSPGINATYPIAGKDYNHWSSNQGHMILPESVITEIREDVWSGKEGVFPPNITSTLHGLIKLDSNKDYQKVPMPVPEYYEPPHDFSQNFNDPYVDDGTLSNGQHNVTFNEGQVVIEIKAADTALAYSDARRPSFFNSQSDRWRMLHVNLHFSDFHDEEKHSINSRAVYDIKRGRILAISESAKFHSLFAFPHYMSLKEDDKLVFDEVKLLVEEYWNASNFVDTRTMNYLQESYAVANYKCEFLAYFQLSPWSAYSPEQLKVIDDELTWPLGRRANLSSLPPINISSGIVYSPDCGINLRVSSVSGPRYELHVRKMRDTLLFGIVLLASQIYLLLIQMQHTNTPSMVNKISYWCFSLMNSVDGSLAIIFFFMTSAIPELYLPLVICSFACLILASVFEMRYLISIYASQANEQNVSFTTLLRRNTGSEERNAPTVIPDEATISSHMYRRYILMMFLSMVLILSVATWSRRIRTPFECVAFFVLNSYWVPQIARNAIKGNEPRRRRASPGESQAPRQNKMPLLWSFVIGTSIIRFLPVAYVFTVPSNIFYHHRDIRYVVIVALWILFQIVILYSQDIMGARWFLPKYTIPEGYSYHKGISSADLLEHGSSPNYSIDCAICMNDVPVYVDDIPKTHKVDKESYMITPCSHIFHTQCLESWMSYKLQCPVCRAPLPPL
;
A
#
# COMPACT_ATOMS: atom_id res chain seq x y z
N MET A 1 -5.10 17.42 31.07
CA MET A 1 -6.45 17.86 30.67
C MET A 1 -7.41 16.81 31.17
N GLU A 2 -8.11 17.09 32.26
CA GLU A 2 -9.24 16.26 32.70
C GLU A 2 -10.42 16.63 31.80
N ILE A 3 -10.92 15.66 31.03
CA ILE A 3 -12.11 15.85 30.21
C ILE A 3 -13.30 15.62 31.14
N ASP A 4 -14.15 16.63 31.28
CA ASP A 4 -15.32 16.60 32.15
C ASP A 4 -16.31 15.52 31.68
N GLY A 5 -16.94 14.82 32.62
CA GLY A 5 -17.79 13.64 32.34
C GLY A 5 -18.99 13.99 31.45
N ASN A 6 -19.48 15.22 31.56
CA ASN A 6 -20.55 15.74 30.70
C ASN A 6 -20.09 15.95 29.24
N THR A 7 -18.82 16.31 29.03
CA THR A 7 -18.27 16.46 27.67
C THR A 7 -18.11 15.10 27.01
N ILE A 8 -17.69 14.08 27.78
CA ILE A 8 -17.62 12.69 27.30
C ILE A 8 -19.02 12.18 26.93
N LEU A 9 -20.03 12.42 27.78
CA LEU A 9 -21.39 11.98 27.54
C LEU A 9 -22.01 12.69 26.33
N PHE A 10 -21.75 13.98 26.15
CA PHE A 10 -22.15 14.74 24.97
C PHE A 10 -21.51 14.22 23.67
N ILE A 11 -20.21 13.90 23.72
CA ILE A 11 -19.50 13.26 22.59
C ILE A 11 -20.10 11.88 22.28
N PHE A 12 -20.40 11.07 23.31
CA PHE A 12 -21.05 9.77 23.13
C PHE A 12 -22.44 9.89 22.50
N VAL A 13 -23.23 10.89 22.90
CA VAL A 13 -24.56 11.13 22.32
C VAL A 13 -24.43 11.56 20.85
N ILE A 14 -23.49 12.46 20.53
CA ILE A 14 -23.23 12.87 19.14
C ILE A 14 -22.75 11.68 18.31
N LEU A 15 -21.80 10.88 18.80
CA LEU A 15 -21.34 9.68 18.13
C LEU A 15 -22.49 8.68 17.99
N TYR A 16 -23.35 8.51 18.99
CA TYR A 16 -24.50 7.64 18.90
C TYR A 16 -25.46 8.09 17.79
N PHE A 17 -25.79 9.37 17.67
CA PHE A 17 -26.63 9.87 16.58
C PHE A 17 -25.96 9.82 15.21
N LEU A 18 -24.64 10.00 15.13
CA LEU A 18 -23.88 9.89 13.88
C LEU A 18 -23.69 8.43 13.43
N TYR A 19 -23.61 7.49 14.38
CA TYR A 19 -23.40 6.06 14.11
C TYR A 19 -24.68 5.21 14.23
N SER A 20 -25.81 5.77 14.67
CA SER A 20 -27.12 5.12 14.60
C SER A 20 -27.64 5.20 13.16
N SER A 21 -26.98 4.51 12.24
CA SER A 21 -27.62 4.13 10.98
C SER A 21 -28.87 3.31 11.32
N PRO A 22 -30.03 3.56 10.70
CA PRO A 22 -31.21 2.77 10.96
C PRO A 22 -30.90 1.29 10.66
N SER A 23 -30.89 0.45 11.70
CA SER A 23 -30.75 -1.00 11.55
C SER A 23 -32.00 -1.53 10.84
N GLY A 24 -31.85 -2.14 9.66
CA GLY A 24 -32.95 -2.63 8.82
C GLY A 24 -32.65 -2.53 7.33
N ASP A 25 -33.69 -2.61 6.49
CA ASP A 25 -33.61 -2.55 5.01
C ASP A 25 -33.13 -1.18 4.45
N GLY A 26 -32.73 -0.23 5.32
CA GLY A 26 -32.26 1.11 4.94
C GLY A 26 -33.37 2.07 4.51
N VAL A 27 -34.63 1.75 4.80
CA VAL A 27 -35.80 2.54 4.42
C VAL A 27 -36.03 3.68 5.42
N THR A 28 -36.19 4.90 4.92
CA THR A 28 -36.40 6.13 5.70
C THR A 28 -37.77 6.77 5.46
N SER A 29 -38.41 6.49 4.32
CA SER A 29 -39.71 7.07 3.95
C SER A 29 -40.72 6.04 3.45
N GLN A 30 -42.02 6.41 3.43
CA GLN A 30 -43.07 5.55 2.87
C GLN A 30 -42.90 5.34 1.35
N TYR A 31 -42.35 6.33 0.64
CA TYR A 31 -42.05 6.22 -0.77
C TYR A 31 -40.98 5.14 -1.00
N GLU A 32 -39.88 5.23 -0.25
CA GLU A 32 -38.79 4.23 -0.26
C GLU A 32 -39.28 2.83 0.11
N TYR A 33 -40.20 2.72 1.08
CA TYR A 33 -40.83 1.45 1.40
C TYR A 33 -41.58 0.87 0.20
N ASN A 34 -42.39 1.69 -0.49
CA ASN A 34 -43.15 1.25 -1.66
C ASN A 34 -42.21 0.86 -2.81
N GLN A 35 -41.12 1.60 -3.05
CA GLN A 35 -40.11 1.25 -4.05
C GLN A 35 -39.53 -0.14 -3.80
N LEU A 36 -39.13 -0.39 -2.54
CA LEU A 36 -38.55 -1.68 -2.16
C LEU A 36 -39.55 -2.84 -2.30
N GLN A 37 -40.81 -2.62 -1.92
CA GLN A 37 -41.86 -3.64 -2.08
C GLN A 37 -42.15 -3.93 -3.55
N THR A 38 -42.18 -2.90 -4.41
CA THR A 38 -42.33 -3.07 -5.87
C THR A 38 -41.19 -3.89 -6.46
N LEU A 39 -39.93 -3.58 -6.08
CA LEU A 39 -38.76 -4.33 -6.50
C LEU A 39 -38.86 -5.81 -6.11
N ARG A 40 -39.23 -6.08 -4.84
CA ARG A 40 -39.41 -7.45 -4.32
C ARG A 40 -40.53 -8.18 -5.05
N ALA A 41 -41.65 -7.51 -5.31
CA ALA A 41 -42.77 -8.07 -6.07
C ALA A 41 -42.36 -8.42 -7.51
N GLN A 42 -41.59 -7.55 -8.16
CA GLN A 42 -41.10 -7.79 -9.51
C GLN A 42 -40.17 -9.00 -9.59
N TYR A 43 -39.18 -9.10 -8.69
CA TYR A 43 -38.29 -10.27 -8.67
C TYR A 43 -39.05 -11.58 -8.41
N ASN A 44 -40.10 -11.56 -7.58
CA ASN A 44 -40.96 -12.72 -7.36
C ASN A 44 -41.75 -13.11 -8.63
N ASP A 45 -42.31 -12.14 -9.36
CA ASP A 45 -43.00 -12.38 -10.62
C ASP A 45 -42.05 -12.97 -11.67
N GLU A 46 -40.88 -12.34 -11.86
CA GLU A 46 -39.84 -12.82 -12.78
C GLU A 46 -39.36 -14.24 -12.44
N HIS A 47 -39.15 -14.53 -11.15
CA HIS A 47 -38.80 -15.89 -10.72
C HIS A 47 -39.91 -16.89 -11.01
N SER A 48 -41.18 -16.54 -10.77
CA SER A 48 -42.32 -17.43 -11.06
C SER A 48 -42.46 -17.73 -12.57
N GLN A 49 -42.14 -16.75 -13.42
CA GLN A 49 -42.09 -16.93 -14.86
C GLN A 49 -40.93 -17.85 -15.27
N PHE A 50 -39.74 -17.62 -14.69
CA PHE A 50 -38.55 -18.44 -14.92
C PHE A 50 -38.73 -19.90 -14.46
N ALA A 51 -39.36 -20.13 -13.30
CA ALA A 51 -39.58 -21.47 -12.76
C ALA A 51 -40.42 -22.35 -13.70
N ASN A 52 -41.38 -21.75 -14.42
CA ASN A 52 -42.21 -22.45 -15.39
C ASN A 52 -41.59 -22.52 -16.80
N MET A 53 -40.47 -21.83 -17.02
CA MET A 53 -39.85 -21.69 -18.33
C MET A 53 -39.13 -22.96 -18.77
N THR A 54 -39.25 -23.28 -20.06
CA THR A 54 -38.55 -24.38 -20.74
C THR A 54 -37.52 -23.84 -21.73
N LEU A 55 -36.60 -24.69 -22.20
CA LEU A 55 -35.56 -24.30 -23.17
C LEU A 55 -36.13 -23.66 -24.44
N SER A 56 -37.32 -24.11 -24.89
CA SER A 56 -37.94 -23.64 -26.12
C SER A 56 -38.73 -22.35 -25.95
N GLU A 57 -38.97 -21.85 -24.73
CA GLU A 57 -39.72 -20.62 -24.51
C GLU A 57 -38.79 -19.41 -24.45
N ASN A 58 -39.26 -18.27 -24.95
CA ASN A 58 -38.51 -17.01 -24.95
C ASN A 58 -38.73 -16.25 -23.63
N PHE A 59 -37.81 -15.35 -23.30
CA PHE A 59 -37.92 -14.48 -22.14
C PHE A 59 -39.19 -13.64 -22.23
N ARG A 60 -40.00 -13.70 -21.17
CA ARG A 60 -41.29 -13.00 -21.05
C ARG A 60 -41.08 -11.60 -20.49
N ASN A 61 -41.59 -11.31 -19.29
CA ASN A 61 -41.48 -9.99 -18.67
C ASN A 61 -40.24 -9.88 -17.75
N ILE A 62 -39.08 -10.31 -18.22
CA ILE A 62 -37.83 -10.22 -17.44
C ILE A 62 -37.08 -8.96 -17.83
N THR A 63 -36.67 -8.17 -16.84
CA THR A 63 -35.97 -6.89 -17.06
C THR A 63 -34.68 -7.06 -17.86
N GLY A 64 -34.52 -6.23 -18.89
CA GLY A 64 -33.37 -6.25 -19.79
C GLY A 64 -33.38 -7.36 -20.85
N LEU A 65 -34.27 -8.35 -20.76
CA LEU A 65 -34.39 -9.49 -21.70
C LEU A 65 -35.62 -9.40 -22.63
N LYS A 66 -36.34 -8.28 -22.61
CA LYS A 66 -37.59 -8.10 -23.37
C LYS A 66 -37.36 -7.94 -24.88
N LEU A 67 -36.21 -7.39 -25.28
CA LEU A 67 -35.84 -7.12 -26.67
C LEU A 67 -34.81 -8.15 -27.15
N SER A 68 -34.92 -8.56 -28.42
CA SER A 68 -33.82 -9.26 -29.11
C SER A 68 -33.04 -8.28 -29.98
N TYR A 69 -31.84 -8.67 -30.41
CA TYR A 69 -31.02 -7.84 -31.29
C TYR A 69 -31.73 -7.55 -32.62
N GLU A 70 -32.41 -8.55 -33.18
CA GLU A 70 -33.20 -8.41 -34.41
C GLU A 70 -34.38 -7.44 -34.27
N ASP A 71 -35.03 -7.39 -33.11
CA ASP A 71 -36.12 -6.43 -32.86
C ASP A 71 -35.62 -4.99 -32.94
N VAL A 72 -34.41 -4.75 -32.42
CA VAL A 72 -33.75 -3.43 -32.43
C VAL A 72 -33.27 -3.06 -33.84
N LEU A 73 -32.78 -4.02 -34.62
CA LEU A 73 -32.43 -3.77 -36.03
C LEU A 73 -33.63 -3.36 -36.87
N LYS A 74 -34.81 -3.94 -36.61
CA LYS A 74 -36.06 -3.58 -37.30
C LYS A 74 -36.56 -2.20 -36.89
N SER A 75 -36.51 -1.89 -35.60
CA SER A 75 -37.03 -0.66 -35.00
C SER A 75 -36.06 -0.12 -33.94
N PRO A 76 -35.10 0.75 -34.32
CA PRO A 76 -34.05 1.22 -33.41
C PRO A 76 -34.54 2.00 -32.18
N GLY A 77 -35.74 2.57 -32.23
CA GLY A 77 -36.38 3.32 -31.14
C GLY A 77 -37.51 2.56 -30.44
N ILE A 78 -37.51 1.23 -30.49
CA ILE A 78 -38.55 0.43 -29.83
C ILE A 78 -38.38 0.49 -28.30
N ASN A 79 -39.44 0.88 -27.60
CA ASN A 79 -39.45 0.84 -26.13
C ASN A 79 -39.51 -0.63 -25.67
N ALA A 80 -38.80 -0.96 -24.58
CA ALA A 80 -38.81 -2.29 -23.97
C ALA A 80 -40.10 -2.58 -23.19
N THR A 81 -41.27 -2.36 -23.81
CA THR A 81 -42.57 -2.70 -23.23
C THR A 81 -42.85 -4.20 -23.38
N TYR A 82 -43.67 -4.75 -22.50
CA TYR A 82 -44.12 -6.14 -22.58
C TYR A 82 -45.65 -6.19 -22.52
N PRO A 83 -46.33 -6.93 -23.42
CA PRO A 83 -45.80 -7.69 -24.55
C PRO A 83 -45.53 -6.82 -25.79
N ILE A 84 -44.53 -7.19 -26.59
CA ILE A 84 -44.22 -6.54 -27.87
C ILE A 84 -45.13 -7.11 -28.96
N ALA A 85 -45.78 -6.23 -29.72
CA ALA A 85 -46.68 -6.62 -30.79
C ALA A 85 -45.92 -7.38 -31.90
N GLY A 86 -46.35 -8.62 -32.19
CA GLY A 86 -45.79 -9.43 -33.28
C GLY A 86 -44.53 -10.23 -32.92
N LYS A 87 -44.08 -10.21 -31.66
CA LYS A 87 -42.97 -11.04 -31.17
C LYS A 87 -43.44 -12.44 -30.78
N ASP A 88 -42.67 -13.47 -31.16
CA ASP A 88 -42.91 -14.84 -30.72
C ASP A 88 -42.25 -15.09 -29.36
N TYR A 89 -43.07 -15.50 -28.39
CA TYR A 89 -42.62 -15.82 -27.04
C TYR A 89 -42.60 -17.32 -26.75
N ASN A 90 -43.19 -18.14 -27.63
CA ASN A 90 -43.34 -19.57 -27.41
C ASN A 90 -42.17 -20.38 -27.98
N HIS A 91 -41.37 -19.77 -28.87
CA HIS A 91 -40.20 -20.37 -29.45
C HIS A 91 -38.94 -19.59 -29.10
N TRP A 92 -37.85 -20.33 -28.84
CA TRP A 92 -36.53 -19.83 -28.55
C TRP A 92 -35.52 -20.61 -29.39
N SER A 93 -34.56 -19.87 -29.96
CA SER A 93 -33.39 -20.44 -30.61
C SER A 93 -32.19 -19.53 -30.36
N SER A 94 -31.01 -20.13 -30.27
CA SER A 94 -29.74 -19.44 -30.00
C SER A 94 -29.21 -18.73 -31.25
N ASN A 95 -30.05 -17.84 -31.80
CA ASN A 95 -29.81 -17.03 -32.99
C ASN A 95 -30.09 -15.55 -32.65
N GLN A 96 -29.61 -14.64 -33.48
CA GLN A 96 -29.84 -13.19 -33.37
C GLN A 96 -31.33 -12.78 -33.21
N GLY A 97 -32.26 -13.59 -33.72
CA GLY A 97 -33.70 -13.34 -33.63
C GLY A 97 -34.29 -13.33 -32.22
N HIS A 98 -33.69 -14.08 -31.29
CA HIS A 98 -34.19 -14.21 -29.92
C HIS A 98 -33.18 -13.72 -28.88
N MET A 99 -31.88 -13.78 -29.18
CA MET A 99 -30.82 -13.31 -28.29
C MET A 99 -30.60 -11.79 -28.41
N ILE A 100 -29.98 -11.21 -27.37
CA ILE A 100 -29.51 -9.81 -27.39
C ILE A 100 -28.17 -9.69 -28.15
N LEU A 101 -27.53 -10.83 -28.46
CA LEU A 101 -26.26 -10.88 -29.17
C LEU A 101 -26.46 -10.86 -30.69
N PRO A 102 -25.58 -10.16 -31.44
CA PRO A 102 -25.53 -10.24 -32.89
C PRO A 102 -24.98 -11.61 -33.35
N GLU A 103 -25.35 -12.02 -34.55
CA GLU A 103 -24.96 -13.33 -35.09
C GLU A 103 -23.43 -13.48 -35.20
N SER A 104 -22.71 -12.39 -35.53
CA SER A 104 -21.24 -12.39 -35.58
C SER A 104 -20.62 -12.81 -34.24
N VAL A 105 -21.08 -12.22 -33.13
CA VAL A 105 -20.59 -12.53 -31.79
C VAL A 105 -21.01 -13.96 -31.37
N ILE A 106 -22.21 -14.41 -31.73
CA ILE A 106 -22.67 -15.78 -31.46
C ILE A 106 -21.76 -16.80 -32.15
N THR A 107 -21.45 -16.59 -33.43
CA THR A 107 -20.54 -17.48 -34.18
C THR A 107 -19.13 -17.49 -33.60
N GLU A 108 -18.60 -16.33 -33.24
CA GLU A 108 -17.29 -16.19 -32.60
C GLU A 108 -17.21 -16.93 -31.25
N ILE A 109 -18.26 -16.83 -30.42
CA ILE A 109 -18.34 -17.57 -29.15
C ILE A 109 -18.35 -19.08 -29.42
N ARG A 110 -19.13 -19.54 -30.40
CA ARG A 110 -19.31 -20.97 -30.69
C ARG A 110 -18.05 -21.61 -31.27
N GLU A 111 -17.37 -20.91 -32.20
CA GLU A 111 -16.26 -21.43 -32.99
C GLU A 111 -14.89 -21.09 -32.42
N ASP A 112 -14.70 -19.89 -31.86
CA ASP A 112 -13.39 -19.44 -31.38
C ASP A 112 -13.25 -19.58 -29.86
N VAL A 113 -14.22 -19.08 -29.08
CA VAL A 113 -14.12 -19.06 -27.61
C VAL A 113 -14.37 -20.44 -27.00
N TRP A 114 -15.58 -20.99 -27.18
CA TRP A 114 -15.99 -22.27 -26.60
C TRP A 114 -15.67 -23.46 -27.53
N SER A 115 -14.55 -23.38 -28.24
CA SER A 115 -14.00 -24.46 -29.07
C SER A 115 -13.37 -25.60 -28.27
N GLY A 116 -13.15 -25.38 -26.96
CA GLY A 116 -12.53 -26.34 -26.06
C GLY A 116 -13.26 -27.69 -25.99
N LYS A 117 -12.48 -28.77 -26.07
CA LYS A 117 -12.92 -30.15 -25.79
C LYS A 117 -13.00 -30.39 -24.28
N GLU A 118 -13.71 -31.46 -23.90
CA GLU A 118 -13.71 -31.94 -22.52
C GLU A 118 -12.28 -32.18 -22.03
N GLY A 119 -12.02 -31.76 -20.80
CA GLY A 119 -10.70 -31.78 -20.20
C GLY A 119 -10.81 -31.84 -18.68
N VAL A 120 -9.66 -31.88 -18.02
CA VAL A 120 -9.61 -31.81 -16.56
C VAL A 120 -9.42 -30.35 -16.17
N PHE A 121 -10.38 -29.81 -15.43
CA PHE A 121 -10.32 -28.44 -14.93
C PHE A 121 -10.46 -28.43 -13.39
N PRO A 122 -9.82 -27.48 -12.70
CA PRO A 122 -9.98 -27.35 -11.26
C PRO A 122 -11.41 -26.90 -10.91
N PRO A 123 -12.04 -27.49 -9.89
CA PRO A 123 -13.39 -27.10 -9.48
C PRO A 123 -13.40 -25.74 -8.77
N ASN A 124 -12.39 -25.45 -7.93
CA ASN A 124 -12.22 -24.13 -7.33
C ASN A 124 -11.20 -23.29 -8.13
N ILE A 125 -11.68 -22.17 -8.67
CA ILE A 125 -10.90 -21.25 -9.50
C ILE A 125 -10.76 -19.85 -8.88
N THR A 126 -10.93 -19.73 -7.56
CA THR A 126 -10.70 -18.47 -6.82
C THR A 126 -9.31 -17.91 -7.13
N SER A 127 -9.27 -16.79 -7.85
CA SER A 127 -8.01 -16.21 -8.31
C SER A 127 -8.17 -14.78 -8.80
N THR A 128 -7.06 -14.04 -8.78
CA THR A 128 -6.92 -12.74 -9.42
C THR A 128 -6.05 -12.92 -10.66
N LEU A 129 -6.67 -12.81 -11.83
CA LEU A 129 -6.01 -13.03 -13.11
C LEU A 129 -5.65 -11.69 -13.76
N HIS A 130 -4.48 -11.61 -14.38
CA HIS A 130 -4.01 -10.42 -15.07
C HIS A 130 -3.73 -10.74 -16.53
N GLY A 131 -4.10 -9.84 -17.44
CA GLY A 131 -3.74 -9.96 -18.86
C GLY A 131 -4.06 -8.72 -19.65
N LEU A 132 -4.30 -8.90 -20.95
CA LEU A 132 -4.50 -7.83 -21.91
C LEU A 132 -5.92 -7.86 -22.47
N ILE A 133 -6.46 -6.66 -22.72
CA ILE A 133 -7.74 -6.48 -23.38
C ILE A 133 -7.57 -5.60 -24.61
N LYS A 134 -8.28 -5.94 -25.67
CA LYS A 134 -8.26 -5.24 -26.95
C LYS A 134 -9.69 -4.88 -27.35
N LEU A 135 -9.89 -3.65 -27.81
CA LEU A 135 -11.13 -3.21 -28.40
C LEU A 135 -11.18 -3.69 -29.87
N ASP A 136 -12.10 -4.60 -30.17
CA ASP A 136 -12.30 -5.10 -31.52
C ASP A 136 -13.28 -4.18 -32.28
N SER A 137 -14.40 -3.79 -31.65
CA SER A 137 -15.35 -2.85 -32.25
C SER A 137 -16.07 -2.02 -31.18
N ASN A 138 -16.31 -0.74 -31.49
CA ASN A 138 -17.06 0.20 -30.64
C ASN A 138 -18.36 0.69 -31.32
N LYS A 139 -18.44 0.65 -32.66
CA LYS A 139 -19.51 1.31 -33.42
C LYS A 139 -20.20 0.42 -34.45
N ASP A 140 -19.75 -0.81 -34.64
CA ASP A 140 -20.32 -1.67 -35.68
C ASP A 140 -21.66 -2.27 -35.26
N TYR A 141 -21.98 -2.24 -33.97
CA TYR A 141 -23.20 -2.83 -33.41
C TYR A 141 -24.21 -1.76 -33.00
N GLN A 142 -25.47 -1.97 -33.39
CA GLN A 142 -26.58 -1.16 -32.90
C GLN A 142 -26.79 -1.39 -31.40
N LYS A 143 -27.00 -0.29 -30.67
CA LYS A 143 -27.25 -0.30 -29.23
C LYS A 143 -28.65 -0.84 -28.93
N VAL A 144 -28.74 -1.78 -28.00
CA VAL A 144 -30.02 -2.33 -27.53
C VAL A 144 -30.53 -1.46 -26.38
N PRO A 145 -31.68 -0.78 -26.52
CA PRO A 145 -32.20 0.08 -25.46
C PRO A 145 -32.61 -0.76 -24.24
N MET A 146 -32.11 -0.38 -23.06
CA MET A 146 -32.39 -1.05 -21.79
C MET A 146 -32.91 -0.05 -20.77
N PRO A 147 -34.18 0.39 -20.90
CA PRO A 147 -34.73 1.43 -20.03
C PRO A 147 -34.87 0.95 -18.59
N VAL A 148 -34.55 1.85 -17.67
CA VAL A 148 -34.68 1.60 -16.23
C VAL A 148 -36.13 1.85 -15.78
N PRO A 149 -36.75 0.97 -14.98
CA PRO A 149 -38.08 1.22 -14.42
C PRO A 149 -38.10 2.45 -13.49
N GLU A 150 -39.17 3.23 -13.52
CA GLU A 150 -39.29 4.49 -12.76
C GLU A 150 -39.14 4.34 -11.25
N TYR A 151 -39.52 3.20 -10.67
CA TYR A 151 -39.43 3.02 -9.23
C TYR A 151 -37.97 2.94 -8.72
N TYR A 152 -36.98 2.85 -9.60
CA TYR A 152 -35.56 2.99 -9.22
C TYR A 152 -35.13 4.45 -9.06
N GLU A 153 -35.89 5.41 -9.57
CA GLU A 153 -35.53 6.82 -9.46
C GLU A 153 -35.57 7.30 -8.00
N PRO A 154 -34.59 8.11 -7.56
CA PRO A 154 -34.70 8.78 -6.29
C PRO A 154 -35.88 9.79 -6.33
N PRO A 155 -36.50 10.09 -5.18
CA PRO A 155 -37.61 11.03 -5.14
C PRO A 155 -37.20 12.41 -5.68
N HIS A 156 -37.78 12.81 -6.82
CA HIS A 156 -37.69 14.16 -7.37
C HIS A 156 -38.78 15.07 -6.76
N ASP A 157 -38.54 16.39 -6.71
CA ASP A 157 -39.54 17.38 -6.27
C ASP A 157 -40.87 17.16 -7.02
N PHE A 158 -41.97 17.05 -6.26
CA PHE A 158 -43.35 16.60 -6.55
C PHE A 158 -44.09 17.20 -7.79
N SER A 159 -43.43 17.58 -8.88
CA SER A 159 -43.98 18.46 -9.92
C SER A 159 -44.02 17.92 -11.34
N GLN A 160 -43.64 16.65 -11.60
CA GLN A 160 -43.75 16.08 -12.95
C GLN A 160 -44.88 15.04 -13.03
N ASN A 161 -45.81 15.27 -13.95
CA ASN A 161 -46.89 14.35 -14.27
C ASN A 161 -46.33 13.16 -15.04
N PHE A 162 -46.25 12.00 -14.40
CA PHE A 162 -45.82 10.73 -14.99
C PHE A 162 -46.94 10.12 -15.84
N ASN A 163 -46.75 10.06 -17.15
CA ASN A 163 -47.63 9.32 -18.08
C ASN A 163 -46.91 8.15 -18.77
N ASP A 164 -45.59 8.05 -18.68
CA ASP A 164 -44.81 6.91 -19.17
C ASP A 164 -44.34 6.04 -17.99
N PRO A 165 -44.02 4.74 -18.18
CA PRO A 165 -43.52 3.86 -17.11
C PRO A 165 -42.00 3.64 -17.14
N TYR A 166 -41.28 4.36 -18.02
CA TYR A 166 -39.84 4.24 -18.25
C TYR A 166 -39.21 5.61 -18.50
N VAL A 167 -37.95 5.75 -18.11
CA VAL A 167 -37.14 6.96 -18.33
C VAL A 167 -36.52 6.96 -19.74
N ASP A 168 -36.53 8.11 -20.41
CA ASP A 168 -35.92 8.29 -21.74
C ASP A 168 -34.36 8.30 -21.67
N ASP A 169 -33.72 7.40 -22.42
CA ASP A 169 -32.27 7.17 -22.48
C ASP A 169 -31.47 8.43 -22.90
N GLY A 170 -32.13 9.39 -23.56
CA GLY A 170 -31.49 10.55 -24.17
C GLY A 170 -30.85 11.56 -23.21
N THR A 171 -31.18 11.53 -21.91
CA THR A 171 -30.75 12.57 -20.94
C THR A 171 -29.50 12.22 -20.14
N LEU A 172 -29.01 10.97 -20.20
CA LEU A 172 -27.96 10.44 -19.32
C LEU A 172 -26.55 10.40 -19.94
N SER A 173 -26.36 11.06 -21.10
CA SER A 173 -25.10 11.10 -21.86
C SER A 173 -24.01 11.98 -21.22
N ASN A 174 -23.46 11.56 -20.08
CA ASN A 174 -22.16 12.07 -19.60
C ASN A 174 -21.05 11.02 -19.79
N GLY A 175 -20.26 11.21 -20.86
CA GLY A 175 -18.79 11.09 -20.96
C GLY A 175 -18.02 9.81 -20.59
N GLN A 176 -18.50 8.94 -19.69
CA GLN A 176 -17.72 7.79 -19.17
C GLN A 176 -18.23 6.42 -19.63
N HIS A 177 -19.28 6.37 -20.46
CA HIS A 177 -19.89 5.12 -20.92
C HIS A 177 -19.09 4.40 -22.01
N ASN A 178 -18.28 5.11 -22.79
CA ASN A 178 -17.71 4.54 -24.00
C ASN A 178 -16.21 4.26 -23.85
N VAL A 179 -15.79 3.04 -24.20
CA VAL A 179 -14.39 2.60 -24.15
C VAL A 179 -13.61 3.21 -25.31
N THR A 180 -12.70 4.16 -25.04
CA THR A 180 -12.02 4.91 -26.11
C THR A 180 -10.67 4.33 -26.54
N PHE A 181 -10.04 3.53 -25.68
CA PHE A 181 -8.70 2.99 -25.93
C PHE A 181 -8.74 1.69 -26.77
N ASN A 182 -7.71 1.46 -27.58
CA ASN A 182 -7.62 0.28 -28.45
C ASN A 182 -7.06 -0.96 -27.74
N GLU A 183 -6.06 -0.78 -26.87
CA GLU A 183 -5.43 -1.85 -26.11
C GLU A 183 -5.21 -1.39 -24.66
N GLY A 184 -5.40 -2.30 -23.71
CA GLY A 184 -5.30 -2.00 -22.29
C GLY A 184 -4.99 -3.23 -21.44
N GLN A 185 -5.04 -3.03 -20.13
CA GLN A 185 -4.84 -4.09 -19.14
C GLN A 185 -6.19 -4.52 -18.56
N VAL A 186 -6.30 -5.80 -18.24
CA VAL A 186 -7.47 -6.37 -17.58
C VAL A 186 -7.07 -7.19 -16.37
N VAL A 187 -7.82 -7.01 -15.29
CA VAL A 187 -7.76 -7.76 -14.06
C VAL A 187 -9.11 -8.42 -13.85
N ILE A 188 -9.13 -9.76 -13.83
CA ILE A 188 -10.34 -10.56 -13.62
C ILE A 188 -10.22 -11.19 -12.24
N GLU A 189 -11.05 -10.75 -11.30
CA GLU A 189 -11.15 -11.35 -9.98
C GLU A 189 -12.29 -12.37 -9.99
N ILE A 190 -11.95 -13.63 -9.76
CA ILE A 190 -12.91 -14.73 -9.70
C ILE A 190 -13.03 -15.19 -8.26
N LYS A 191 -14.25 -15.19 -7.73
CA LYS A 191 -14.57 -15.72 -6.39
C LYS A 191 -15.62 -16.82 -6.53
N ALA A 192 -15.35 -17.99 -5.95
CA ALA A 192 -16.35 -19.05 -5.87
C ALA A 192 -17.47 -18.62 -4.94
N ALA A 193 -18.72 -18.77 -5.38
CA ALA A 193 -19.89 -18.31 -4.65
C ALA A 193 -20.56 -19.45 -3.87
N ASP A 194 -19.87 -20.53 -3.50
CA ASP A 194 -20.47 -21.79 -2.98
C ASP A 194 -21.27 -21.66 -1.67
N THR A 195 -21.20 -20.51 -0.99
CA THR A 195 -21.94 -20.22 0.24
C THR A 195 -22.75 -18.94 0.09
N ALA A 196 -24.04 -19.01 0.42
CA ALA A 196 -24.88 -17.83 0.51
C ALA A 196 -24.99 -17.37 1.98
N LEU A 197 -24.77 -16.08 2.21
CA LEU A 197 -24.93 -15.45 3.52
C LEU A 197 -26.39 -15.01 3.67
N ALA A 198 -27.18 -15.75 4.47
CA ALA A 198 -28.52 -15.32 4.85
C ALA A 198 -28.42 -14.11 5.80
N TYR A 199 -29.01 -12.98 5.41
CA TYR A 199 -29.00 -11.72 6.18
C TYR A 199 -29.52 -11.86 7.61
N SER A 200 -30.47 -12.78 7.85
CA SER A 200 -31.06 -13.00 9.17
C SER A 200 -30.20 -13.82 10.14
N ASP A 201 -29.21 -14.57 9.65
CA ASP A 201 -28.48 -15.54 10.47
C ASP A 201 -27.01 -15.62 10.03
N ALA A 202 -26.26 -14.53 10.29
CA ALA A 202 -24.82 -14.41 10.04
C ALA A 202 -23.94 -15.46 10.78
N ARG A 203 -24.56 -16.44 11.46
CA ARG A 203 -23.89 -17.49 12.23
C ARG A 203 -23.66 -18.78 11.44
N ARG A 204 -24.39 -19.04 10.34
CA ARG A 204 -24.21 -20.26 9.52
C ARG A 204 -24.48 -19.99 8.04
N PRO A 205 -23.45 -19.92 7.17
CA PRO A 205 -23.67 -19.90 5.73
C PRO A 205 -24.36 -21.20 5.28
N SER A 206 -25.37 -21.10 4.42
CA SER A 206 -25.96 -22.26 3.74
C SER A 206 -25.08 -22.61 2.55
N PHE A 207 -24.57 -23.85 2.53
CA PHE A 207 -23.98 -24.40 1.33
C PHE A 207 -25.11 -24.73 0.36
N PHE A 208 -24.99 -24.26 -0.87
CA PHE A 208 -25.89 -24.61 -1.97
C PHE A 208 -25.05 -25.26 -3.07
N ASN A 209 -25.69 -25.81 -4.10
CA ASN A 209 -25.08 -26.56 -5.19
C ASN A 209 -24.91 -28.05 -4.90
N SER A 210 -25.98 -28.81 -5.18
CA SER A 210 -25.96 -30.28 -5.21
C SER A 210 -25.03 -30.83 -6.30
N GLN A 211 -24.77 -30.06 -7.37
CA GLN A 211 -23.98 -30.45 -8.54
C GLN A 211 -22.57 -29.84 -8.54
N SER A 212 -21.94 -29.72 -7.37
CA SER A 212 -20.65 -29.04 -7.17
C SER A 212 -19.45 -29.59 -7.98
N ASP A 213 -19.57 -30.80 -8.52
CA ASP A 213 -18.58 -31.45 -9.40
C ASP A 213 -18.73 -31.06 -10.88
N ARG A 214 -19.88 -30.53 -11.30
CA ARG A 214 -20.17 -30.18 -12.71
C ARG A 214 -20.35 -28.68 -12.92
N TRP A 215 -21.18 -28.05 -12.10
CA TRP A 215 -21.54 -26.64 -12.25
C TRP A 215 -21.18 -25.89 -10.98
N ARG A 216 -20.71 -24.65 -11.10
CA ARG A 216 -20.50 -23.76 -9.95
C ARG A 216 -20.91 -22.34 -10.25
N MET A 217 -21.43 -21.67 -9.22
CA MET A 217 -21.71 -20.25 -9.26
C MET A 217 -20.46 -19.48 -8.83
N LEU A 218 -20.16 -18.40 -9.54
CA LEU A 218 -19.01 -17.54 -9.31
C LEU A 218 -19.46 -16.07 -9.26
N HIS A 219 -18.71 -15.26 -8.52
CA HIS A 219 -18.71 -13.82 -8.65
C HIS A 219 -17.46 -13.40 -9.42
N VAL A 220 -17.65 -12.70 -10.53
CA VAL A 220 -16.56 -12.25 -11.40
C VAL A 220 -16.58 -10.73 -11.43
N ASN A 221 -15.49 -10.12 -10.96
CA ASN A 221 -15.27 -8.69 -11.08
C ASN A 221 -14.23 -8.45 -12.17
N LEU A 222 -14.61 -7.68 -13.17
CA LEU A 222 -13.78 -7.34 -14.32
C LEU A 222 -13.35 -5.88 -14.20
N HIS A 223 -12.06 -5.65 -14.01
CA HIS A 223 -11.46 -4.33 -14.00
C HIS A 223 -10.60 -4.19 -15.25
N PHE A 224 -10.87 -3.18 -16.06
CA PHE A 224 -10.03 -2.91 -17.22
C PHE A 224 -9.73 -1.42 -17.37
N SER A 225 -8.54 -1.13 -17.85
CA SER A 225 -8.05 0.24 -18.01
C SER A 225 -7.08 0.35 -19.18
N ASP A 226 -6.89 1.57 -19.67
CA ASP A 226 -5.73 1.87 -20.51
C ASP A 226 -4.42 1.66 -19.71
N PHE A 227 -3.30 1.44 -20.41
CA PHE A 227 -1.97 1.26 -19.82
C PHE A 227 -1.55 2.39 -18.86
N HIS A 228 -2.09 3.60 -19.04
CA HIS A 228 -1.79 4.77 -18.20
C HIS A 228 -2.77 4.98 -17.04
N ASP A 229 -3.80 4.12 -16.91
CA ASP A 229 -4.84 4.23 -15.88
C ASP A 229 -5.65 5.55 -15.96
N GLU A 230 -5.73 6.18 -17.14
CA GLU A 230 -6.53 7.40 -17.36
C GLU A 230 -8.03 7.09 -17.48
N GLU A 231 -8.37 5.99 -18.17
CA GLU A 231 -9.73 5.47 -18.30
C GLU A 231 -9.80 4.13 -17.54
N LYS A 232 -10.73 4.01 -16.58
CA LYS A 232 -10.91 2.81 -15.75
C LYS A 232 -12.37 2.39 -15.73
N HIS A 233 -12.60 1.12 -15.99
CA HIS A 233 -13.92 0.50 -15.97
C HIS A 233 -13.94 -0.67 -15.00
N SER A 234 -15.05 -0.84 -14.31
CA SER A 234 -15.29 -1.96 -13.40
C SER A 234 -16.66 -2.56 -13.63
N ILE A 235 -16.70 -3.86 -13.89
CA ILE A 235 -17.90 -4.65 -14.10
C ILE A 235 -18.03 -5.63 -12.95
N ASN A 236 -19.16 -5.57 -12.24
CA ASN A 236 -19.52 -6.58 -11.27
C ASN A 236 -20.49 -7.55 -11.96
N SER A 237 -20.14 -8.83 -11.98
CA SER A 237 -20.94 -9.84 -12.68
C SER A 237 -21.11 -11.10 -11.87
N ARG A 238 -22.24 -11.76 -12.09
CA ARG A 238 -22.46 -13.13 -11.66
C ARG A 238 -22.02 -14.05 -12.79
N ALA A 239 -21.54 -15.23 -12.45
CA ALA A 239 -21.09 -16.16 -13.47
C ALA A 239 -21.41 -17.61 -13.13
N VAL A 240 -21.60 -18.40 -14.18
CA VAL A 240 -21.75 -19.86 -14.10
C VAL A 240 -20.52 -20.50 -14.75
N TYR A 241 -19.99 -21.51 -14.07
CA TYR A 241 -18.80 -22.24 -14.50
C TYR A 241 -19.12 -23.72 -14.75
N ASP A 242 -18.85 -24.17 -15.98
CA ASP A 242 -18.86 -25.57 -16.38
C ASP A 242 -17.48 -26.19 -16.15
N ILE A 243 -17.37 -27.03 -15.11
CA ILE A 243 -16.13 -27.68 -14.70
C ILE A 243 -15.67 -28.71 -15.74
N LYS A 244 -16.58 -29.36 -16.47
CA LYS A 244 -16.19 -30.43 -17.43
C LYS A 244 -15.55 -29.86 -18.70
N ARG A 245 -16.01 -28.69 -19.13
CA ARG A 245 -15.61 -28.05 -20.39
C ARG A 245 -14.75 -26.80 -20.20
N GLY A 246 -14.61 -26.32 -18.97
CA GLY A 246 -13.80 -25.14 -18.66
C GLY A 246 -14.42 -23.83 -19.13
N ARG A 247 -15.74 -23.77 -19.29
CA ARG A 247 -16.48 -22.61 -19.84
C ARG A 247 -17.01 -21.75 -18.71
N ILE A 248 -16.82 -20.45 -18.80
CA ILE A 248 -17.37 -19.49 -17.85
C ILE A 248 -18.23 -18.50 -18.63
N LEU A 249 -19.47 -18.32 -18.17
CA LEU A 249 -20.38 -17.29 -18.62
C LEU A 249 -20.59 -16.31 -17.47
N ALA A 250 -20.17 -15.07 -17.63
CA ALA A 250 -20.38 -14.01 -16.66
C ALA A 250 -21.27 -12.92 -17.25
N ILE A 251 -22.26 -12.46 -16.49
CA ILE A 251 -23.21 -11.44 -16.94
C ILE A 251 -23.36 -10.40 -15.83
N SER A 252 -23.26 -9.12 -16.20
CA SER A 252 -23.45 -7.99 -15.28
C SER A 252 -24.87 -7.94 -14.72
N GLU A 253 -25.04 -7.27 -13.59
CA GLU A 253 -26.34 -7.05 -12.96
C GLU A 253 -26.46 -5.59 -12.56
N SER A 254 -27.55 -4.94 -12.96
CA SER A 254 -27.92 -3.59 -12.55
C SER A 254 -29.44 -3.41 -12.65
N ALA A 255 -29.94 -2.18 -12.44
CA ALA A 255 -31.35 -1.86 -12.66
C ALA A 255 -31.80 -2.02 -14.13
N LYS A 256 -30.88 -2.07 -15.09
CA LYS A 256 -31.16 -2.29 -16.53
C LYS A 256 -31.37 -3.77 -16.86
N PHE A 257 -30.73 -4.67 -16.12
CA PHE A 257 -30.58 -6.06 -16.53
C PHE A 257 -30.53 -7.05 -15.36
N HIS A 258 -31.51 -7.96 -15.33
CA HIS A 258 -31.59 -9.02 -14.32
C HIS A 258 -30.96 -10.31 -14.83
N SER A 259 -29.66 -10.48 -14.57
CA SER A 259 -28.86 -11.54 -15.18
C SER A 259 -29.11 -12.96 -14.72
N LEU A 260 -29.64 -13.16 -13.52
CA LEU A 260 -29.77 -14.50 -12.92
C LEU A 260 -30.59 -15.46 -13.80
N PHE A 261 -31.65 -14.97 -14.42
CA PHE A 261 -32.56 -15.79 -15.22
C PHE A 261 -32.04 -16.04 -16.64
N ALA A 262 -31.01 -15.32 -17.08
CA ALA A 262 -30.42 -15.47 -18.41
C ALA A 262 -29.49 -16.70 -18.51
N PHE A 263 -28.85 -17.13 -17.42
CA PHE A 263 -27.78 -18.14 -17.48
C PHE A 263 -28.16 -19.44 -18.21
N PRO A 264 -29.32 -20.07 -18.00
CA PRO A 264 -29.64 -21.34 -18.66
C PRO A 264 -29.68 -21.26 -20.19
N HIS A 265 -30.29 -20.22 -20.76
CA HIS A 265 -30.35 -20.04 -22.23
C HIS A 265 -29.01 -19.64 -22.82
N TYR A 266 -28.28 -18.73 -22.17
CA TYR A 266 -26.99 -18.25 -22.70
C TYR A 266 -25.85 -19.27 -22.53
N MET A 267 -26.02 -20.27 -21.65
CA MET A 267 -25.10 -21.41 -21.53
C MET A 267 -25.39 -22.53 -22.56
N SER A 268 -26.62 -22.60 -23.08
CA SER A 268 -27.08 -23.56 -24.09
C SER A 268 -26.95 -23.00 -25.52
N LEU A 269 -25.70 -22.93 -26.00
CA LEU A 269 -25.38 -22.47 -27.37
C LEU A 269 -24.99 -23.61 -28.35
N LYS A 270 -24.96 -24.88 -27.91
CA LYS A 270 -24.44 -26.05 -28.67
C LYS A 270 -25.26 -27.30 -28.36
N GLU A 271 -25.46 -28.15 -29.38
CA GLU A 271 -26.27 -29.39 -29.51
C GLU A 271 -26.71 -30.22 -28.28
N ASP A 272 -26.08 -30.14 -27.09
CA ASP A 272 -26.52 -30.75 -25.82
C ASP A 272 -27.44 -29.83 -25.00
N ASP A 273 -28.21 -28.96 -25.66
CA ASP A 273 -28.82 -27.76 -25.04
C ASP A 273 -29.83 -28.07 -23.92
N LYS A 274 -30.57 -29.17 -24.00
CA LYS A 274 -31.63 -29.47 -23.02
C LYS A 274 -31.09 -29.89 -21.65
N LEU A 275 -30.08 -30.76 -21.62
CA LEU A 275 -29.49 -31.22 -20.36
C LEU A 275 -28.76 -30.09 -19.64
N VAL A 276 -28.03 -29.27 -20.41
CA VAL A 276 -27.33 -28.09 -19.86
C VAL A 276 -28.34 -27.09 -19.28
N PHE A 277 -29.43 -26.84 -19.98
CA PHE A 277 -30.49 -25.94 -19.52
C PHE A 277 -31.08 -26.38 -18.17
N ASP A 278 -31.49 -27.66 -18.07
CA ASP A 278 -32.14 -28.19 -16.86
C ASP A 278 -31.19 -28.17 -15.65
N GLU A 279 -29.90 -28.46 -15.85
CA GLU A 279 -28.89 -28.45 -14.79
C GLU A 279 -28.54 -27.03 -14.31
N VAL A 280 -28.35 -26.08 -15.24
CA VAL A 280 -28.07 -24.68 -14.88
C VAL A 280 -29.30 -24.03 -14.24
N LYS A 281 -30.52 -24.38 -14.68
CA LYS A 281 -31.76 -23.95 -14.03
C LYS A 281 -31.82 -24.41 -12.58
N LEU A 282 -31.51 -25.68 -12.32
CA LEU A 282 -31.45 -26.22 -10.97
C LEU A 282 -30.41 -25.48 -10.10
N LEU A 283 -29.24 -25.16 -10.64
CA LEU A 283 -28.23 -24.35 -9.93
C LEU A 283 -28.78 -22.97 -9.54
N VAL A 284 -29.48 -22.30 -10.46
CA VAL A 284 -30.08 -20.98 -10.22
C VAL A 284 -31.17 -21.05 -9.15
N GLU A 285 -32.02 -22.08 -9.17
CA GLU A 285 -33.07 -22.30 -8.16
C GLU A 285 -32.48 -22.58 -6.77
N GLU A 286 -31.44 -23.41 -6.68
CA GLU A 286 -30.73 -23.66 -5.42
C GLU A 286 -30.08 -22.38 -4.88
N TYR A 287 -29.47 -21.58 -5.75
CA TYR A 287 -28.90 -20.29 -5.39
C TYR A 287 -29.96 -19.30 -4.89
N TRP A 288 -31.10 -19.21 -5.57
CA TRP A 288 -32.23 -18.36 -5.18
C TRP A 288 -32.73 -18.68 -3.78
N ASN A 289 -32.97 -19.97 -3.52
CA ASN A 289 -33.46 -20.45 -2.23
C ASN A 289 -32.43 -20.27 -1.11
N ALA A 290 -31.16 -20.57 -1.37
CA ALA A 290 -30.11 -20.49 -0.36
C ALA A 290 -29.77 -19.05 0.04
N SER A 291 -29.88 -18.10 -0.90
CA SER A 291 -29.58 -16.70 -0.66
C SER A 291 -30.70 -15.90 -0.05
N ASN A 292 -31.94 -16.43 0.05
CA ASN A 292 -33.13 -15.63 0.33
C ASN A 292 -33.14 -14.36 -0.54
N PHE A 293 -32.95 -14.55 -1.85
CA PHE A 293 -32.57 -13.51 -2.81
C PHE A 293 -33.40 -12.22 -2.70
N VAL A 294 -34.71 -12.34 -2.52
CA VAL A 294 -35.65 -11.22 -2.45
C VAL A 294 -35.50 -10.41 -1.16
N ASP A 295 -35.33 -11.10 -0.02
CA ASP A 295 -35.22 -10.44 1.29
C ASP A 295 -33.88 -9.71 1.42
N THR A 296 -32.83 -10.19 0.75
CA THR A 296 -31.52 -9.51 0.71
C THR A 296 -31.51 -8.21 -0.11
N ARG A 297 -32.59 -7.92 -0.85
CA ARG A 297 -32.72 -6.63 -1.56
C ARG A 297 -33.07 -5.56 -0.55
N THR A 298 -32.10 -4.68 -0.29
CA THR A 298 -32.19 -3.52 0.60
C THR A 298 -32.29 -2.23 -0.21
N MET A 299 -32.64 -1.12 0.44
CA MET A 299 -32.63 0.21 -0.19
C MET A 299 -31.24 0.58 -0.73
N ASN A 300 -30.17 0.20 -0.03
CA ASN A 300 -28.80 0.41 -0.50
C ASN A 300 -28.53 -0.31 -1.84
N TYR A 301 -29.03 -1.54 -1.99
CA TYR A 301 -28.93 -2.26 -3.28
C TYR A 301 -29.70 -1.55 -4.40
N LEU A 302 -30.90 -1.05 -4.13
CA LEU A 302 -31.72 -0.32 -5.11
C LEU A 302 -30.99 0.96 -5.58
N GLN A 303 -30.47 1.75 -4.65
CA GLN A 303 -29.73 2.97 -4.95
C GLN A 303 -28.42 2.69 -5.70
N GLU A 304 -27.66 1.67 -5.29
CA GLU A 304 -26.41 1.28 -5.94
C GLU A 304 -26.67 0.75 -7.37
N SER A 305 -27.68 -0.11 -7.55
CA SER A 305 -28.03 -0.66 -8.86
C SER A 305 -28.55 0.41 -9.84
N TYR A 306 -29.28 1.41 -9.35
CA TYR A 306 -29.68 2.58 -10.13
C TYR A 306 -28.48 3.45 -10.54
N ALA A 307 -27.59 3.75 -9.58
CA ALA A 307 -26.38 4.50 -9.88
C ALA A 307 -25.49 3.77 -10.90
N VAL A 308 -25.30 2.45 -10.76
CA VAL A 308 -24.55 1.63 -11.70
C VAL A 308 -25.17 1.68 -13.09
N ALA A 309 -26.50 1.53 -13.21
CA ALA A 309 -27.22 1.62 -14.48
C ALA A 309 -26.98 2.94 -15.22
N ASN A 310 -26.89 4.06 -14.48
CA ASN A 310 -26.74 5.40 -15.06
C ASN A 310 -25.32 5.76 -15.48
N TYR A 311 -24.30 5.07 -14.98
CA TYR A 311 -22.89 5.39 -15.26
C TYR A 311 -22.14 4.29 -16.01
N LYS A 312 -22.69 3.07 -16.07
CA LYS A 312 -22.01 1.89 -16.63
C LYS A 312 -22.89 1.19 -17.66
N CYS A 313 -22.23 0.55 -18.63
CA CYS A 313 -22.87 -0.34 -19.58
C CYS A 313 -23.03 -1.75 -18.99
N GLU A 314 -24.01 -2.49 -19.49
CA GLU A 314 -24.13 -3.93 -19.24
C GLU A 314 -23.16 -4.72 -20.13
N PHE A 315 -22.68 -5.87 -19.64
CA PHE A 315 -21.72 -6.73 -20.32
C PHE A 315 -22.04 -8.21 -20.13
N LEU A 316 -21.88 -8.96 -21.22
CA LEU A 316 -21.85 -10.42 -21.23
C LEU A 316 -20.42 -10.85 -21.56
N ALA A 317 -19.83 -11.64 -20.69
CA ALA A 317 -18.46 -12.11 -20.81
C ALA A 317 -18.41 -13.64 -20.90
N TYR A 318 -17.72 -14.12 -21.94
CA TYR A 318 -17.56 -15.53 -22.27
C TYR A 318 -16.08 -15.86 -22.16
N PHE A 319 -15.71 -16.78 -21.26
CA PHE A 319 -14.32 -17.21 -21.07
C PHE A 319 -14.16 -18.71 -21.26
N GLN A 320 -13.00 -19.09 -21.77
CA GLN A 320 -12.56 -20.48 -21.88
C GLN A 320 -11.24 -20.67 -21.13
N LEU A 321 -11.29 -21.50 -20.08
CA LEU A 321 -10.11 -21.91 -19.33
C LEU A 321 -9.25 -22.90 -20.12
N SER A 322 -7.95 -22.89 -19.85
CA SER A 322 -7.03 -23.93 -20.31
C SER A 322 -7.09 -25.16 -19.40
N PRO A 323 -7.14 -26.40 -19.96
CA PRO A 323 -7.21 -27.61 -19.16
C PRO A 323 -5.90 -27.91 -18.42
N TRP A 324 -6.01 -28.53 -17.25
CA TRP A 324 -4.89 -29.01 -16.44
C TRP A 324 -4.57 -30.48 -16.80
N SER A 325 -4.05 -30.68 -18.01
CA SER A 325 -3.83 -32.03 -18.58
C SER A 325 -2.84 -32.90 -17.80
N ALA A 326 -2.04 -32.33 -16.90
CA ALA A 326 -1.06 -33.05 -16.09
C ALA A 326 -1.67 -33.78 -14.87
N TYR A 327 -2.93 -33.51 -14.52
CA TYR A 327 -3.55 -34.00 -13.29
C TYR A 327 -4.80 -34.85 -13.58
N SER A 328 -5.05 -35.84 -12.73
CA SER A 328 -6.33 -36.54 -12.71
C SER A 328 -7.36 -35.81 -11.82
N PRO A 329 -8.68 -36.01 -12.04
CA PRO A 329 -9.71 -35.43 -11.18
C PRO A 329 -9.55 -35.81 -9.69
N GLU A 330 -9.14 -37.05 -9.41
CA GLU A 330 -8.88 -37.52 -8.05
C GLU A 330 -7.70 -36.79 -7.41
N GLN A 331 -6.62 -36.56 -8.16
CA GLN A 331 -5.48 -35.80 -7.68
C GLN A 331 -5.87 -34.35 -7.38
N LEU A 332 -6.72 -33.74 -8.20
CA LEU A 332 -7.22 -32.38 -7.95
C LEU A 332 -8.04 -32.30 -6.68
N LYS A 333 -8.90 -33.29 -6.41
CA LYS A 333 -9.65 -33.34 -5.16
C LYS A 333 -8.72 -33.40 -3.93
N VAL A 334 -7.65 -34.21 -3.99
CA VAL A 334 -6.65 -34.24 -2.92
C VAL A 334 -5.93 -32.90 -2.76
N ILE A 335 -5.64 -32.21 -3.87
CA ILE A 335 -5.02 -30.87 -3.85
C ILE A 335 -5.99 -29.85 -3.23
N ASP A 336 -7.26 -29.86 -3.60
CA ASP A 336 -8.28 -28.96 -3.06
C ASP A 336 -8.53 -29.21 -1.57
N ASP A 337 -8.60 -30.47 -1.15
CA ASP A 337 -8.73 -30.82 0.26
C ASP A 337 -7.51 -30.35 1.09
N GLU A 338 -6.31 -30.39 0.51
CA GLU A 338 -5.09 -29.92 1.18
C GLU A 338 -4.98 -28.39 1.20
N LEU A 339 -5.49 -27.70 0.18
CA LEU A 339 -5.55 -26.23 0.15
C LEU A 339 -6.59 -25.68 1.12
N THR A 340 -7.75 -26.33 1.20
CA THR A 340 -8.83 -25.97 2.13
C THR A 340 -8.48 -26.34 3.58
N TRP A 341 -7.92 -27.53 3.78
CA TRP A 341 -7.54 -28.05 5.09
C TRP A 341 -6.09 -28.55 5.06
N PRO A 342 -5.10 -27.69 5.37
CA PRO A 342 -3.69 -28.05 5.29
C PRO A 342 -3.32 -29.06 6.37
N LEU A 343 -3.30 -30.35 6.01
CA LEU A 343 -2.91 -31.46 6.88
C LEU A 343 -1.45 -31.88 6.69
N GLY A 344 -0.75 -31.29 5.72
CA GLY A 344 0.62 -31.62 5.36
C GLY A 344 0.74 -32.84 4.43
N ARG A 345 -0.30 -33.15 3.64
CA ARG A 345 -0.22 -34.25 2.66
C ARG A 345 0.84 -33.95 1.60
N ARG A 346 1.44 -35.01 1.05
CA ARG A 346 2.41 -34.90 -0.07
C ARG A 346 1.69 -34.57 -1.38
N ALA A 347 1.07 -33.40 -1.45
CA ALA A 347 0.64 -32.79 -2.70
C ALA A 347 1.78 -31.88 -3.20
N ASN A 348 2.19 -32.02 -4.46
CA ASN A 348 3.17 -31.14 -5.09
C ASN A 348 2.54 -29.77 -5.38
N LEU A 349 2.38 -28.96 -4.33
CA LEU A 349 1.73 -27.63 -4.39
C LEU A 349 2.58 -26.58 -5.12
N SER A 350 3.91 -26.77 -5.16
CA SER A 350 4.85 -25.84 -5.80
C SER A 350 4.87 -25.93 -7.32
N SER A 351 4.33 -27.00 -7.91
CA SER A 351 4.30 -27.21 -9.36
C SER A 351 2.92 -27.00 -9.98
N LEU A 352 1.97 -26.44 -9.23
CA LEU A 352 0.61 -26.22 -9.75
C LEU A 352 0.64 -25.16 -10.87
N PRO A 353 0.03 -25.46 -12.03
CA PRO A 353 -0.08 -24.49 -13.10
C PRO A 353 -0.98 -23.31 -12.67
N PRO A 354 -0.71 -22.08 -13.14
CA PRO A 354 -1.62 -20.97 -12.92
C PRO A 354 -2.95 -21.22 -13.64
N ILE A 355 -4.01 -20.57 -13.15
CA ILE A 355 -5.28 -20.50 -13.87
C ILE A 355 -5.06 -19.57 -15.06
N ASN A 356 -5.41 -20.04 -16.26
CA ASN A 356 -5.17 -19.34 -17.51
C ASN A 356 -6.45 -19.37 -18.36
N ILE A 357 -6.85 -18.20 -18.85
CA ILE A 357 -7.96 -18.03 -19.78
C ILE A 357 -7.36 -17.95 -21.19
N SER A 358 -7.66 -18.97 -21.99
CA SER A 358 -7.13 -19.14 -23.34
C SER A 358 -7.74 -18.16 -24.34
N SER A 359 -9.05 -17.98 -24.29
CA SER A 359 -9.82 -17.06 -25.12
C SER A 359 -10.96 -16.46 -24.29
N GLY A 360 -11.26 -15.20 -24.55
CA GLY A 360 -12.34 -14.48 -23.88
C GLY A 360 -12.91 -13.36 -24.72
N ILE A 361 -14.23 -13.22 -24.70
CA ILE A 361 -14.96 -12.12 -25.34
C ILE A 361 -15.83 -11.44 -24.30
N VAL A 362 -15.89 -10.12 -24.32
CA VAL A 362 -16.73 -9.30 -23.47
C VAL A 362 -17.52 -8.35 -24.36
N TYR A 363 -18.83 -8.59 -24.46
CA TYR A 363 -19.74 -7.83 -25.33
C TYR A 363 -20.72 -7.01 -24.50
N SER A 364 -20.90 -5.73 -24.86
CA SER A 364 -21.88 -4.84 -24.26
C SER A 364 -23.05 -4.60 -25.21
N PRO A 365 -24.28 -5.02 -24.86
CA PRO A 365 -25.45 -4.80 -25.70
C PRO A 365 -25.97 -3.34 -25.66
N ASP A 366 -25.93 -2.70 -24.49
CA ASP A 366 -26.38 -1.32 -24.30
C ASP A 366 -25.46 -0.32 -25.02
N CYS A 367 -24.15 -0.54 -24.93
CA CYS A 367 -23.16 0.37 -25.52
C CYS A 367 -22.67 -0.03 -26.92
N GLY A 368 -22.92 -1.27 -27.37
CA GLY A 368 -22.51 -1.77 -28.70
C GLY A 368 -21.02 -2.05 -28.82
N ILE A 369 -20.36 -2.40 -27.71
CA ILE A 369 -18.90 -2.55 -27.62
C ILE A 369 -18.52 -4.04 -27.58
N ASN A 370 -17.53 -4.45 -28.38
CA ASN A 370 -16.94 -5.78 -28.34
C ASN A 370 -15.46 -5.71 -27.94
N LEU A 371 -15.10 -6.40 -26.86
CA LEU A 371 -13.75 -6.46 -26.31
C LEU A 371 -13.24 -7.89 -26.32
N ARG A 372 -11.99 -8.07 -26.74
CA ARG A 372 -11.30 -9.36 -26.74
C ARG A 372 -10.28 -9.41 -25.62
N VAL A 373 -10.35 -10.48 -24.84
CA VAL A 373 -9.46 -10.74 -23.71
C VAL A 373 -8.44 -11.81 -24.11
N SER A 374 -7.16 -11.52 -23.89
CA SER A 374 -6.07 -12.42 -24.27
C SER A 374 -4.96 -12.46 -23.21
N SER A 375 -4.26 -13.60 -23.14
CA SER A 375 -3.11 -13.82 -22.26
C SER A 375 -3.39 -13.54 -20.77
N VAL A 376 -4.56 -13.96 -20.28
CA VAL A 376 -4.96 -13.73 -18.89
C VAL A 376 -4.57 -14.92 -18.02
N SER A 377 -3.66 -14.70 -17.08
CA SER A 377 -3.22 -15.76 -16.16
C SER A 377 -2.99 -15.25 -14.74
N GLY A 378 -3.13 -16.15 -13.77
CA GLY A 378 -2.88 -15.83 -12.37
C GLY A 378 -2.77 -17.08 -11.49
N PRO A 379 -2.02 -17.02 -10.38
CA PRO A 379 -1.98 -18.10 -9.42
C PRO A 379 -3.32 -18.19 -8.67
N ARG A 380 -3.62 -19.38 -8.13
CA ARG A 380 -4.73 -19.55 -7.20
C ARG A 380 -4.57 -18.66 -5.97
N TYR A 381 -5.69 -18.18 -5.46
CA TYR A 381 -5.74 -17.27 -4.32
C TYR A 381 -5.03 -17.85 -3.08
N GLU A 382 -5.25 -19.13 -2.78
CA GLU A 382 -4.67 -19.78 -1.59
C GLU A 382 -3.14 -19.86 -1.68
N LEU A 383 -2.61 -20.14 -2.87
CA LEU A 383 -1.16 -20.16 -3.13
C LEU A 383 -0.56 -18.76 -3.05
N HIS A 384 -1.30 -17.76 -3.55
CA HIS A 384 -0.89 -16.36 -3.48
C HIS A 384 -0.79 -15.88 -2.02
N VAL A 385 -1.80 -16.15 -1.20
CA VAL A 385 -1.81 -15.83 0.23
C VAL A 385 -0.69 -16.56 0.98
N ARG A 386 -0.43 -17.83 0.65
CA ARG A 386 0.71 -18.58 1.22
C ARG A 386 2.05 -17.90 0.91
N LYS A 387 2.27 -17.49 -0.35
CA LYS A 387 3.48 -16.76 -0.76
C LYS A 387 3.62 -15.42 -0.02
N MET A 388 2.51 -14.70 0.18
CA MET A 388 2.49 -13.48 0.99
C MET A 388 2.90 -13.75 2.43
N ARG A 389 2.33 -14.78 3.06
CA ARG A 389 2.65 -15.18 4.43
C ARG A 389 4.13 -15.50 4.60
N ASP A 390 4.70 -16.30 3.71
CA ASP A 390 6.12 -16.69 3.78
C ASP A 390 7.04 -15.47 3.62
N THR A 391 6.67 -14.52 2.75
CA THR A 391 7.41 -13.27 2.57
C THR A 391 7.33 -12.35 3.80
N LEU A 392 6.16 -12.26 4.43
CA LEU A 392 5.98 -11.49 5.67
C LEU A 392 6.77 -12.10 6.83
N LEU A 393 6.82 -13.43 6.96
CA LEU A 393 7.63 -14.11 7.96
C LEU A 393 9.12 -13.80 7.81
N PHE A 394 9.62 -13.78 6.56
CA PHE A 394 10.98 -13.32 6.29
C PHE A 394 11.18 -11.84 6.65
N GLY A 395 10.18 -10.99 6.37
CA GLY A 395 10.16 -9.59 6.78
C GLY A 395 10.28 -9.39 8.30
N ILE A 396 9.64 -10.24 9.12
CA ILE A 396 9.77 -10.19 10.59
C ILE A 396 11.22 -10.43 11.03
N VAL A 397 11.93 -11.38 10.39
CA VAL A 397 13.34 -11.65 10.69
C VAL A 397 14.22 -10.45 10.32
N LEU A 398 13.93 -9.78 9.20
CA LEU A 398 14.62 -8.55 8.81
C LEU A 398 14.40 -7.41 9.83
N LEU A 399 13.16 -7.20 10.28
CA LEU A 399 12.84 -6.20 11.30
C LEU A 399 13.52 -6.50 12.64
N ALA A 400 13.53 -7.75 13.08
CA ALA A 400 14.26 -8.16 14.28
C ALA A 400 15.76 -7.90 14.17
N SER A 401 16.34 -8.19 12.99
CA SER A 401 17.75 -7.90 12.69
C SER A 401 18.05 -6.40 12.70
N GLN A 402 17.12 -5.59 12.19
CA GLN A 402 17.23 -4.12 12.18
C GLN A 402 17.18 -3.54 13.61
N ILE A 403 16.27 -4.03 14.46
CA ILE A 403 16.21 -3.66 15.88
C ILE A 403 17.53 -4.04 16.57
N TYR A 404 18.04 -5.25 16.34
CA TYR A 404 19.30 -5.71 16.92
C TYR A 404 20.49 -4.83 16.54
N LEU A 405 20.62 -4.50 15.24
CA LEU A 405 21.68 -3.61 14.76
C LEU A 405 21.57 -2.20 15.37
N LEU A 406 20.35 -1.66 15.50
CA LEU A 406 20.12 -0.37 16.14
C LEU A 406 20.51 -0.39 17.61
N LEU A 407 20.17 -1.44 18.36
CA LEU A 407 20.56 -1.59 19.76
C LEU A 407 22.07 -1.63 19.95
N ILE A 408 22.79 -2.37 19.09
CA ILE A 408 24.27 -2.38 19.10
C ILE A 408 24.81 -0.97 18.82
N GLN A 409 24.24 -0.26 17.86
CA GLN A 409 24.65 1.10 17.52
C GLN A 409 24.41 2.06 18.70
N MET A 410 23.25 1.98 19.35
CA MET A 410 22.94 2.76 20.55
C MET A 410 23.94 2.48 21.68
N GLN A 411 24.26 1.20 21.92
CA GLN A 411 25.25 0.79 22.92
C GLN A 411 26.66 1.31 22.61
N HIS A 412 27.04 1.36 21.33
CA HIS A 412 28.32 1.93 20.93
C HIS A 412 28.39 3.44 21.19
N THR A 413 27.26 4.14 21.10
CA THR A 413 27.15 5.58 21.28
C THR A 413 26.46 5.92 22.60
N ASN A 414 26.98 5.38 23.71
CA ASN A 414 26.41 5.60 25.04
C ASN A 414 26.83 6.93 25.68
N THR A 415 27.84 7.64 25.15
CA THR A 415 28.31 8.93 25.70
C THR A 415 27.77 10.11 24.89
N PRO A 416 27.41 11.24 25.53
CA PRO A 416 26.89 12.42 24.84
C PRO A 416 27.89 13.01 23.82
N SER A 417 29.20 12.85 24.07
CA SER A 417 30.26 13.25 23.14
C SER A 417 30.23 12.47 21.82
N MET A 418 29.93 11.17 21.86
CA MET A 418 29.83 10.32 20.67
C MET A 418 28.51 10.53 19.93
N VAL A 419 27.41 10.67 20.68
CA VAL A 419 26.07 10.95 20.13
C VAL A 419 26.05 12.26 19.35
N ASN A 420 26.77 13.29 19.82
CA ASN A 420 26.84 14.58 19.14
C ASN A 420 27.46 14.51 17.71
N LYS A 421 28.31 13.50 17.44
CA LYS A 421 28.93 13.27 16.12
C LYS A 421 27.96 12.70 15.08
N ILE A 422 26.75 12.30 15.50
CA ILE A 422 25.75 11.65 14.66
C ILE A 422 24.76 12.68 14.09
N SER A 423 24.30 12.47 12.87
CA SER A 423 23.34 13.36 12.21
C SER A 423 21.92 13.06 12.64
N TYR A 424 21.22 14.07 13.17
CA TYR A 424 19.80 14.00 13.49
C TYR A 424 18.96 13.63 12.26
N TRP A 425 19.24 14.26 11.11
CA TRP A 425 18.45 14.07 9.88
C TRP A 425 18.60 12.67 9.26
N CYS A 426 19.73 11.99 9.46
CA CYS A 426 19.93 10.60 9.04
C CYS A 426 18.91 9.67 9.71
N PHE A 427 18.88 9.70 11.05
CA PHE A 427 17.95 8.89 11.84
C PHE A 427 16.51 9.37 11.73
N SER A 428 16.28 10.66 11.47
CA SER A 428 14.94 11.18 11.20
C SER A 428 14.35 10.64 9.88
N LEU A 429 15.18 10.46 8.84
CA LEU A 429 14.74 9.87 7.57
C LEU A 429 14.42 8.38 7.76
N MET A 430 15.28 7.65 8.47
CA MET A 430 15.07 6.25 8.83
C MET A 430 13.76 6.04 9.61
N ASN A 431 13.53 6.85 10.63
CA ASN A 431 12.31 6.83 11.45
C ASN A 431 11.05 7.18 10.65
N SER A 432 11.16 8.06 9.64
CA SER A 432 10.06 8.34 8.71
C SER A 432 9.66 7.12 7.89
N VAL A 433 10.63 6.34 7.42
CA VAL A 433 10.38 5.11 6.63
C VAL A 433 9.78 4.03 7.52
N ASP A 434 10.34 3.78 8.70
CA ASP A 434 9.87 2.69 9.56
C ASP A 434 8.49 2.99 10.14
N GLY A 435 8.22 4.25 10.49
CA GLY A 435 6.90 4.70 10.91
C GLY A 435 5.84 4.59 9.80
N SER A 436 6.18 4.94 8.55
CA SER A 436 5.24 4.78 7.42
C SER A 436 5.00 3.30 7.07
N LEU A 437 6.00 2.43 7.20
CA LEU A 437 5.82 0.98 7.07
C LEU A 437 4.88 0.40 8.14
N ALA A 438 4.98 0.87 9.39
CA ALA A 438 4.08 0.46 10.46
C ALA A 438 2.61 0.77 10.09
N ILE A 439 2.36 1.97 9.57
CA ILE A 439 1.03 2.40 9.13
C ILE A 439 0.52 1.52 7.98
N ILE A 440 1.34 1.27 6.97
CA ILE A 440 0.96 0.43 5.83
C ILE A 440 0.57 -0.98 6.31
N PHE A 441 1.39 -1.63 7.15
CA PHE A 441 1.06 -2.96 7.67
C PHE A 441 -0.22 -2.98 8.51
N PHE A 442 -0.47 -1.91 9.29
CA PHE A 442 -1.70 -1.76 10.03
C PHE A 442 -2.94 -1.67 9.12
N PHE A 443 -2.90 -0.85 8.06
CA PHE A 443 -4.02 -0.78 7.11
C PHE A 443 -4.25 -2.09 6.37
N MET A 444 -3.18 -2.78 5.96
CA MET A 444 -3.29 -4.08 5.28
C MET A 444 -3.94 -5.16 6.14
N THR A 445 -3.89 -5.04 7.46
CA THR A 445 -4.53 -5.97 8.41
C THR A 445 -6.04 -6.03 8.22
N SER A 446 -6.68 -4.89 7.88
CA SER A 446 -8.12 -4.84 7.59
C SER A 446 -8.45 -5.32 6.18
N ALA A 447 -7.51 -5.20 5.23
CA ALA A 447 -7.74 -5.54 3.84
C ALA A 447 -7.66 -7.06 3.58
N ILE A 448 -6.75 -7.76 4.28
CA ILE A 448 -6.51 -9.20 4.08
C ILE A 448 -6.58 -9.91 5.45
N PRO A 449 -7.79 -10.28 5.93
CA PRO A 449 -7.97 -10.85 7.27
C PRO A 449 -7.24 -12.19 7.46
N GLU A 450 -7.01 -12.95 6.39
CA GLU A 450 -6.25 -14.21 6.41
C GLU A 450 -4.78 -14.02 6.84
N LEU A 451 -4.23 -12.81 6.65
CA LEU A 451 -2.86 -12.45 7.01
C LEU A 451 -2.80 -11.56 8.26
N TYR A 452 -3.88 -11.48 9.02
CA TYR A 452 -3.99 -10.62 10.20
C TYR A 452 -2.81 -10.78 11.17
N LEU A 453 -2.51 -12.02 11.57
CA LEU A 453 -1.46 -12.29 12.56
C LEU A 453 -0.05 -11.81 12.13
N PRO A 454 0.51 -12.23 10.97
CA PRO A 454 1.83 -11.75 10.57
C PRO A 454 1.86 -10.24 10.30
N LEU A 455 0.78 -9.64 9.77
CA LEU A 455 0.72 -8.20 9.51
C LEU A 455 0.72 -7.38 10.80
N VAL A 456 -0.03 -7.79 11.83
CA VAL A 456 -0.04 -7.14 13.15
C VAL A 456 1.34 -7.23 13.80
N ILE A 457 2.02 -8.38 13.71
CA ILE A 457 3.38 -8.54 14.25
C ILE A 457 4.35 -7.60 13.54
N CYS A 458 4.33 -7.52 12.20
CA CYS A 458 5.15 -6.58 11.44
C CYS A 458 4.84 -5.12 11.81
N SER A 459 3.56 -4.76 11.88
CA SER A 459 3.11 -3.41 12.29
C SER A 459 3.62 -3.05 13.68
N PHE A 460 3.46 -3.95 14.65
CA PHE A 460 3.91 -3.75 16.03
C PHE A 460 5.43 -3.65 16.13
N ALA A 461 6.17 -4.50 15.40
CA ALA A 461 7.62 -4.45 15.37
C ALA A 461 8.15 -3.12 14.77
N CYS A 462 7.58 -2.66 13.64
CA CYS A 462 7.90 -1.35 13.06
C CYS A 462 7.52 -0.21 14.00
N LEU A 463 6.38 -0.29 14.69
CA LEU A 463 5.95 0.73 15.63
C LEU A 463 6.90 0.81 16.84
N ILE A 464 7.33 -0.32 17.39
CA ILE A 464 8.34 -0.34 18.46
C ILE A 464 9.66 0.25 17.97
N LEU A 465 10.11 -0.17 16.79
CA LEU A 465 11.35 0.32 16.19
C LEU A 465 11.35 1.84 16.05
N ALA A 466 10.33 2.38 15.38
CA ALA A 466 10.21 3.82 15.10
C ALA A 466 9.90 4.62 16.39
N SER A 467 8.81 4.29 17.09
CA SER A 467 8.31 5.13 18.19
C SER A 467 9.05 4.98 19.51
N VAL A 468 9.71 3.84 19.77
CA VAL A 468 10.42 3.60 21.05
C VAL A 468 11.92 3.73 20.86
N PHE A 469 12.54 2.92 19.99
CA PHE A 469 14.00 2.88 19.90
C PHE A 469 14.57 4.06 19.11
N GLU A 470 14.09 4.30 17.90
CA GLU A 470 14.60 5.38 17.04
C GLU A 470 14.25 6.76 17.60
N MET A 471 13.03 6.98 18.09
CA MET A 471 12.65 8.24 18.74
C MET A 471 13.47 8.51 20.01
N ARG A 472 13.71 7.51 20.86
CA ARG A 472 14.58 7.68 22.04
C ARG A 472 16.00 8.05 21.61
N TYR A 473 16.50 7.45 20.55
CA TYR A 473 17.81 7.78 20.01
C TYR A 473 17.85 9.21 19.46
N LEU A 474 16.83 9.63 18.71
CA LEU A 474 16.69 11.01 18.21
C LEU A 474 16.61 12.04 19.33
N ILE A 475 15.92 11.74 20.44
CA ILE A 475 15.87 12.62 21.62
C ILE A 475 17.27 12.78 22.22
N SER A 476 18.03 11.70 22.35
CA SER A 476 19.42 11.75 22.85
C SER A 476 20.33 12.57 21.92
N ILE A 477 20.20 12.37 20.59
CA ILE A 477 20.92 13.16 19.59
C ILE A 477 20.57 14.65 19.71
N TYR A 478 19.28 14.97 19.75
CA TYR A 478 18.81 16.35 19.85
C TYR A 478 19.27 17.03 21.14
N ALA A 479 19.15 16.36 22.28
CA ALA A 479 19.59 16.89 23.58
C ALA A 479 21.10 17.18 23.58
N SER A 480 21.91 16.31 22.98
CA SER A 480 23.36 16.54 22.85
C SER A 480 23.71 17.72 21.93
N GLN A 481 22.82 18.05 20.98
CA GLN A 481 23.01 19.08 19.96
C GLN A 481 22.37 20.42 20.30
N ALA A 482 21.56 20.50 21.36
CA ALA A 482 20.79 21.69 21.73
C ALA A 482 21.69 22.94 21.92
N ASN A 483 22.88 22.77 22.49
CA ASN A 483 23.83 23.87 22.70
C ASN A 483 24.55 24.32 21.41
N GLU A 484 24.56 23.51 20.35
CA GLU A 484 25.16 23.89 19.05
C GLU A 484 24.21 24.74 18.22
N GLN A 485 22.90 24.56 18.38
CA GLN A 485 21.88 25.26 17.58
C GLN A 485 21.85 26.77 17.85
N ASN A 486 22.25 27.19 19.05
CA ASN A 486 22.38 28.61 19.40
C ASN A 486 23.57 29.29 18.70
N VAL A 487 24.44 28.51 18.04
CA VAL A 487 25.55 29.00 17.22
C VAL A 487 25.16 28.80 15.75
N SER A 488 24.67 29.86 15.11
CA SER A 488 24.32 29.86 13.69
C SER A 488 25.43 29.26 12.81
N PHE A 489 25.07 28.51 11.76
CA PHE A 489 26.02 28.00 10.75
C PHE A 489 26.90 29.13 10.17
N THR A 490 26.33 30.33 10.02
CA THR A 490 27.07 31.52 9.58
C THR A 490 28.09 32.00 10.61
N THR A 491 27.83 31.82 11.91
CA THR A 491 28.78 32.13 12.97
C THR A 491 29.87 31.05 13.13
N LEU A 492 29.58 29.79 12.82
CA LEU A 492 30.61 28.73 12.75
C LEU A 492 31.54 28.91 11.55
N LEU A 493 31.05 29.47 10.43
CA LEU A 493 31.83 29.71 9.22
C LEU A 493 32.62 31.03 9.25
N ARG A 494 32.14 32.05 9.99
CA ARG A 494 32.83 33.34 10.09
C ARG A 494 33.91 33.24 11.18
N ARG A 495 35.19 33.18 10.75
CA ARG A 495 36.36 33.32 11.63
C ARG A 495 36.20 34.59 12.47
N ASN A 496 35.82 34.44 13.73
CA ASN A 496 35.71 35.58 14.63
C ASN A 496 37.13 36.01 15.04
N THR A 497 37.60 37.12 14.48
CA THR A 497 38.88 37.75 14.85
C THR A 497 38.70 38.76 15.99
N GLY A 498 37.50 38.88 16.56
CA GLY A 498 37.20 39.76 17.70
C GLY A 498 36.95 38.94 18.97
N SER A 499 37.69 39.27 20.03
CA SER A 499 37.52 38.85 21.42
C SER A 499 36.22 39.40 22.03
N GLU A 500 35.07 39.11 21.43
CA GLU A 500 33.78 39.29 22.10
C GLU A 500 33.35 37.93 22.67
N GLU A 501 33.58 37.73 23.96
CA GLU A 501 32.95 36.66 24.74
C GLU A 501 31.43 36.84 24.71
N ARG A 502 30.77 36.19 23.75
CA ARG A 502 29.32 36.09 23.77
C ARG A 502 28.93 34.99 24.75
N ASN A 503 28.48 35.42 25.92
CA ASN A 503 27.75 34.60 26.89
C ASN A 503 26.42 34.14 26.29
N ALA A 504 26.45 33.16 25.38
CA ALA A 504 25.24 32.45 24.98
C ALA A 504 24.75 31.67 26.20
N PRO A 505 23.50 31.88 26.67
CA PRO A 505 22.99 31.15 27.83
C PRO A 505 23.01 29.66 27.51
N THR A 506 23.69 28.88 28.37
CA THR A 506 23.64 27.42 28.31
C THR A 506 22.21 26.99 28.58
N VAL A 507 21.53 26.46 27.57
CA VAL A 507 20.21 25.87 27.76
C VAL A 507 20.46 24.51 28.40
N ILE A 508 20.02 24.33 29.65
CA ILE A 508 19.94 22.99 30.23
C ILE A 508 18.75 22.32 29.54
N PRO A 509 18.97 21.33 28.66
CA PRO A 509 17.87 20.72 27.93
C PRO A 509 17.00 19.95 28.91
N ASP A 510 15.74 20.39 29.08
CA ASP A 510 14.74 19.56 29.74
C ASP A 510 14.30 18.46 28.77
N GLU A 511 14.77 17.23 29.01
CA GLU A 511 14.50 16.07 28.16
C GLU A 511 12.99 15.79 28.02
N ALA A 512 12.16 16.15 29.01
CA ALA A 512 10.71 16.00 28.95
C ALA A 512 10.06 16.96 27.93
N THR A 513 10.52 18.21 27.88
CA THR A 513 10.05 19.20 26.89
C THR A 513 10.51 18.86 25.47
N ILE A 514 11.76 18.38 25.34
CA ILE A 514 12.32 17.95 24.05
C ILE A 514 11.56 16.73 23.54
N SER A 515 11.37 15.72 24.39
CA SER A 515 10.67 14.49 24.01
C SER A 515 9.23 14.79 23.59
N SER A 516 8.47 15.55 24.37
CA SER A 516 7.09 15.92 24.01
C SER A 516 7.02 16.69 22.69
N HIS A 517 7.93 17.63 22.45
CA HIS A 517 8.02 18.35 21.17
C HIS A 517 8.33 17.42 20.00
N MET A 518 9.28 16.50 20.16
CA MET A 518 9.68 15.52 19.14
C MET A 518 8.56 14.53 18.83
N TYR A 519 7.90 13.98 19.85
CA TYR A 519 6.76 13.07 19.66
C TYR A 519 5.60 13.76 18.96
N ARG A 520 5.27 15.00 19.32
CA ARG A 520 4.22 15.77 18.63
C ARG A 520 4.56 15.97 17.15
N ARG A 521 5.80 16.33 16.83
CA ARG A 521 6.25 16.47 15.43
C ARG A 521 6.21 15.14 14.68
N TYR A 522 6.64 14.06 15.32
CA TYR A 522 6.64 12.72 14.75
C TYR A 522 5.21 12.24 14.41
N ILE A 523 4.28 12.34 15.36
CA ILE A 523 2.88 11.94 15.16
C ILE A 523 2.25 12.74 14.01
N LEU A 524 2.49 14.06 13.95
CA LEU A 524 1.99 14.91 12.87
C LEU A 524 2.60 14.53 11.51
N MET A 525 3.91 14.25 11.47
CA MET A 525 4.58 13.78 10.25
C MET A 525 4.03 12.43 9.77
N MET A 526 3.78 11.51 10.69
CA MET A 526 3.20 10.20 10.41
C MET A 526 1.78 10.31 9.87
N PHE A 527 0.94 11.14 10.48
CA PHE A 527 -0.41 11.41 9.98
C PHE A 527 -0.41 12.01 8.58
N LEU A 528 0.45 13.01 8.32
CA LEU A 528 0.59 13.58 6.97
C LEU A 528 1.12 12.56 5.97
N SER A 529 2.05 11.70 6.38
CA SER A 529 2.56 10.63 5.51
C SER A 529 1.47 9.61 5.15
N MET A 530 0.59 9.26 6.10
CA MET A 530 -0.56 8.38 5.86
C MET A 530 -1.51 8.97 4.82
N VAL A 531 -1.90 10.24 5.01
CA VAL A 531 -2.77 10.95 4.06
C VAL A 531 -2.12 11.02 2.68
N LEU A 532 -0.81 11.33 2.62
CA LEU A 532 -0.05 11.37 1.37
C LEU A 532 -0.02 10.00 0.67
N ILE A 533 0.30 8.91 1.38
CA ILE A 533 0.36 7.56 0.83
C ILE A 533 -1.01 7.14 0.27
N LEU A 534 -2.09 7.37 1.04
CA LEU A 534 -3.45 7.08 0.59
C LEU A 534 -3.85 7.93 -0.63
N SER A 535 -3.42 9.18 -0.68
CA SER A 535 -3.67 10.07 -1.84
C SER A 535 -2.91 9.63 -3.08
N VAL A 536 -1.63 9.23 -2.94
CA VAL A 536 -0.80 8.77 -4.05
C VAL A 536 -1.34 7.46 -4.64
N ALA A 537 -1.98 6.61 -3.84
CA ALA A 537 -2.62 5.39 -4.30
C ALA A 537 -3.78 5.65 -5.28
N THR A 538 -4.46 6.79 -5.18
CA THR A 538 -5.58 7.16 -6.07
C THR A 538 -5.15 7.89 -7.35
N TRP A 539 -3.89 8.34 -7.43
CA TRP A 539 -3.38 9.05 -8.60
C TRP A 539 -3.23 8.13 -9.83
N SER A 540 -3.34 8.72 -11.03
CA SER A 540 -3.06 8.01 -12.28
C SER A 540 -1.60 7.57 -12.35
N ARG A 541 -1.34 6.46 -13.03
CA ARG A 541 -0.02 5.83 -13.10
C ARG A 541 1.05 6.78 -13.65
N ARG A 542 0.67 7.66 -14.58
CA ARG A 542 1.53 8.66 -15.21
C ARG A 542 2.16 9.64 -14.22
N ILE A 543 1.43 10.05 -13.19
CA ILE A 543 1.92 10.97 -12.13
C ILE A 543 2.47 10.18 -10.95
N ARG A 544 1.82 9.06 -10.61
CA ARG A 544 2.19 8.21 -9.49
C ARG A 544 3.60 7.63 -9.64
N THR A 545 3.92 7.03 -10.79
CA THR A 545 5.23 6.37 -11.01
C THR A 545 6.43 7.30 -10.85
N PRO A 546 6.52 8.49 -11.49
CA PRO A 546 7.66 9.38 -11.29
C PRO A 546 7.73 9.90 -9.85
N PHE A 547 6.59 10.18 -9.21
CA PHE A 547 6.54 10.58 -7.80
C PHE A 547 7.08 9.48 -6.88
N GLU A 548 6.64 8.23 -7.05
CA GLU A 548 7.13 7.05 -6.32
C GLU A 548 8.64 6.89 -6.50
N CYS A 549 9.15 6.96 -7.73
CA CYS A 549 10.58 6.87 -8.02
C CYS A 549 11.40 7.97 -7.33
N VAL A 550 10.91 9.22 -7.31
CA VAL A 550 11.58 10.31 -6.61
C VAL A 550 11.52 10.12 -5.09
N ALA A 551 10.36 9.74 -4.55
CA ALA A 551 10.18 9.49 -3.13
C ALA A 551 11.09 8.36 -2.63
N PHE A 552 11.11 7.20 -3.31
CA PHE A 552 12.00 6.10 -2.94
C PHE A 552 13.48 6.47 -3.06
N PHE A 553 13.88 7.30 -4.04
CA PHE A 553 15.26 7.76 -4.17
C PHE A 553 15.66 8.67 -3.00
N VAL A 554 14.80 9.62 -2.63
CA VAL A 554 15.03 10.52 -1.48
C VAL A 554 15.06 9.72 -0.17
N LEU A 555 14.13 8.79 0.04
CA LEU A 555 14.07 7.96 1.24
C LEU A 555 15.27 7.00 1.35
N ASN A 556 15.92 6.62 0.25
CA ASN A 556 17.17 5.83 0.24
C ASN A 556 18.45 6.70 0.34
N SER A 557 18.31 8.00 0.60
CA SER A 557 19.43 8.95 0.76
C SER A 557 19.79 9.21 2.23
N TYR A 558 19.49 8.27 3.14
CA TYR A 558 19.66 8.45 4.58
C TYR A 558 21.11 8.66 5.04
N TRP A 559 22.13 8.24 4.28
CA TRP A 559 23.52 8.48 4.68
C TRP A 559 24.04 9.88 4.30
N VAL A 560 23.41 10.57 3.35
CA VAL A 560 23.82 11.90 2.91
C VAL A 560 23.90 12.91 4.07
N PRO A 561 22.89 13.00 4.96
CA PRO A 561 22.99 13.87 6.14
C PRO A 561 24.12 13.50 7.10
N GLN A 562 24.53 12.23 7.18
CA GLN A 562 25.68 11.82 8.00
C GLN A 562 27.00 12.23 7.35
N ILE A 563 27.13 12.09 6.04
CA ILE A 563 28.31 12.56 5.27
C ILE A 563 28.53 14.05 5.53
N ALA A 564 27.46 14.85 5.44
CA ALA A 564 27.50 16.28 5.72
C ALA A 564 27.90 16.58 7.17
N ARG A 565 27.32 15.86 8.16
CA ARG A 565 27.65 16.05 9.58
C ARG A 565 29.12 15.71 9.87
N ASN A 566 29.64 14.61 9.30
CA ASN A 566 31.05 14.24 9.43
C ASN A 566 31.96 15.35 8.91
N ALA A 567 31.63 15.94 7.75
CA ALA A 567 32.42 17.01 7.15
C ALA A 567 32.45 18.28 8.03
N ILE A 568 31.30 18.65 8.60
CA ILE A 568 31.19 19.79 9.54
C ILE A 568 32.05 19.53 10.79
N LYS A 569 31.92 18.34 11.39
CA LYS A 569 32.66 17.97 12.62
C LYS A 569 34.16 17.81 12.40
N GLY A 570 34.60 17.40 11.21
CA GLY A 570 36.02 17.31 10.90
C GLY A 570 36.75 16.14 11.56
N ASN A 571 36.12 14.96 11.62
CA ASN A 571 36.74 13.77 12.21
C ASN A 571 38.10 13.44 11.58
N GLU A 572 39.07 13.09 12.42
CA GLU A 572 40.43 12.76 11.99
C GLU A 572 40.51 11.45 11.17
N PRO A 573 41.54 11.28 10.31
CA PRO A 573 41.78 10.06 9.56
C PRO A 573 41.97 8.82 10.45
N ARG A 574 41.52 7.65 10.00
CA ARG A 574 41.63 6.37 10.72
C ARG A 574 43.06 6.07 11.21
N ARG A 575 44.09 6.40 10.42
CA ARG A 575 45.50 6.14 10.76
C ARG A 575 45.97 6.92 11.99
N ARG A 576 45.52 8.17 12.17
CA ARG A 576 45.85 8.96 13.38
C ARG A 576 45.13 8.41 14.61
N ARG A 577 43.85 8.06 14.46
CA ARG A 577 43.05 7.46 15.54
C ARG A 577 43.57 6.10 16.04
N ALA A 578 44.28 5.36 15.18
CA ALA A 578 44.83 4.05 15.49
C ALA A 578 46.25 4.07 16.08
N SER A 579 46.94 5.21 16.08
CA SER A 579 48.29 5.34 16.65
C SER A 579 48.17 5.61 18.15
N PRO A 580 48.56 4.69 19.05
CA PRO A 580 48.50 4.94 20.48
C PRO A 580 49.70 5.82 20.84
N GLY A 581 49.49 7.14 20.90
CA GLY A 581 50.39 8.02 21.64
C GLY A 581 50.27 7.70 23.14
N GLU A 582 51.39 7.67 23.85
CA GLU A 582 51.59 7.18 25.23
C GLU A 582 50.75 7.90 26.31
N SER A 583 49.96 8.90 25.94
CA SER A 583 49.19 9.79 26.82
C SER A 583 47.70 9.96 26.45
N GLN A 584 47.18 9.31 25.40
CA GLN A 584 45.79 9.48 24.95
C GLN A 584 44.87 8.31 25.34
N ALA A 585 43.78 8.60 26.05
CA ALA A 585 42.81 7.59 26.43
C ALA A 585 42.10 7.00 25.18
N PRO A 586 42.08 5.67 25.00
CA PRO A 586 41.60 4.98 23.77
C PRO A 586 40.09 5.10 23.50
N ARG A 587 39.34 5.93 24.25
CA ARG A 587 37.88 5.97 24.24
C ARG A 587 37.27 7.03 23.31
N GLN A 588 38.01 8.08 22.91
CA GLN A 588 37.41 9.26 22.23
C GLN A 588 37.59 9.27 20.70
N ASN A 589 38.51 8.44 20.18
CA ASN A 589 38.86 8.34 18.76
C ASN A 589 38.13 7.20 18.02
N LYS A 590 36.89 6.90 18.39
CA LYS A 590 36.07 5.88 17.70
C LYS A 590 35.22 6.50 16.59
N MET A 591 34.88 5.71 15.59
CA MET A 591 33.94 6.14 14.55
C MET A 591 32.55 6.41 15.14
N PRO A 592 31.82 7.41 14.65
CA PRO A 592 30.46 7.68 15.13
C PRO A 592 29.48 6.56 14.79
N LEU A 593 29.64 5.92 13.62
CA LEU A 593 28.81 4.81 13.18
C LEU A 593 29.62 3.52 13.06
N LEU A 594 29.04 2.41 13.48
CA LEU A 594 29.60 1.08 13.27
C LEU A 594 29.43 0.64 11.82
N TRP A 595 30.48 0.06 11.21
CA TRP A 595 30.41 -0.49 9.86
C TRP A 595 29.43 -1.65 9.74
N SER A 596 29.27 -2.46 10.79
CA SER A 596 28.23 -3.51 10.86
C SER A 596 26.83 -2.93 10.79
N PHE A 597 26.58 -1.80 11.46
CA PHE A 597 25.32 -1.07 11.37
C PHE A 597 25.13 -0.47 9.98
N VAL A 598 26.13 0.23 9.44
CA VAL A 598 26.04 0.88 8.11
C VAL A 598 25.74 -0.13 7.01
N ILE A 599 26.52 -1.22 6.93
CA ILE A 599 26.34 -2.24 5.89
C ILE A 599 25.05 -3.03 6.13
N GLY A 600 24.81 -3.46 7.38
CA GLY A 600 23.65 -4.28 7.72
C GLY A 600 22.32 -3.54 7.47
N THR A 601 22.20 -2.30 7.93
CA THR A 601 20.98 -1.49 7.68
C THR A 601 20.80 -1.16 6.21
N SER A 602 21.89 -0.93 5.46
CA SER A 602 21.79 -0.67 4.02
C SER A 602 21.26 -1.88 3.25
N ILE A 603 21.73 -3.08 3.59
CA ILE A 603 21.26 -4.33 2.97
C ILE A 603 19.79 -4.58 3.35
N ILE A 604 19.46 -4.52 4.65
CA ILE A 604 18.11 -4.82 5.15
C ILE A 604 17.07 -3.87 4.54
N ARG A 605 17.37 -2.57 4.45
CA ARG A 605 16.45 -1.57 3.89
C ARG A 605 16.36 -1.65 2.36
N PHE A 606 17.42 -2.07 1.67
CA PHE A 606 17.41 -2.23 0.21
C PHE A 606 16.63 -3.48 -0.25
N LEU A 607 16.65 -4.58 0.52
CA LEU A 607 16.02 -5.86 0.14
C LEU A 607 14.52 -5.74 -0.23
N PRO A 608 13.65 -5.09 0.57
CA PRO A 608 12.24 -4.90 0.19
C PRO A 608 12.07 -4.10 -1.11
N VAL A 609 12.86 -3.05 -1.31
CA VAL A 609 12.82 -2.21 -2.53
C VAL A 609 13.25 -3.05 -3.74
N ALA A 610 14.33 -3.82 -3.61
CA ALA A 610 14.79 -4.72 -4.66
C ALA A 610 13.73 -5.78 -4.99
N TYR A 611 13.09 -6.38 -3.98
CA TYR A 611 12.04 -7.39 -4.19
C TYR A 611 10.87 -6.84 -5.00
N VAL A 612 10.33 -5.68 -4.61
CA VAL A 612 9.15 -5.09 -5.26
C VAL A 612 9.44 -4.75 -6.72
N PHE A 613 10.61 -4.23 -7.08
CA PHE A 613 10.88 -3.78 -8.45
C PHE A 613 11.51 -4.83 -9.37
N THR A 614 12.11 -5.91 -8.84
CA THR A 614 12.80 -6.92 -9.66
C THR A 614 11.97 -8.15 -10.00
N VAL A 615 11.12 -8.60 -9.06
CA VAL A 615 10.37 -9.86 -9.19
C VAL A 615 9.17 -9.64 -10.12
N PRO A 616 9.08 -10.35 -11.25
CA PRO A 616 7.87 -10.34 -12.07
C PRO A 616 6.73 -10.98 -11.28
N SER A 617 5.51 -10.44 -11.34
CA SER A 617 4.37 -10.88 -10.51
C SER A 617 4.71 -10.93 -9.01
N ASN A 618 5.23 -9.81 -8.52
CA ASN A 618 5.38 -9.57 -7.08
C ASN A 618 3.99 -9.59 -6.40
N ILE A 619 4.02 -9.75 -5.08
CA ILE A 619 2.83 -9.77 -4.21
C ILE A 619 1.94 -8.54 -4.40
N PHE A 620 2.55 -7.39 -4.71
CA PHE A 620 1.87 -6.11 -4.85
C PHE A 620 1.50 -5.75 -6.30
N TYR A 621 1.77 -6.64 -7.25
CA TYR A 621 1.68 -6.40 -8.71
C TYR A 621 2.27 -5.07 -9.18
N HIS A 622 3.28 -4.57 -8.47
CA HIS A 622 3.99 -3.34 -8.81
C HIS A 622 4.81 -3.54 -10.08
N HIS A 623 4.92 -2.48 -10.88
CA HIS A 623 5.63 -2.48 -12.15
C HIS A 623 7.11 -2.88 -11.99
N ARG A 624 7.61 -3.66 -12.94
CA ARG A 624 8.99 -4.12 -12.94
C ARG A 624 9.89 -3.07 -13.58
N ASP A 625 10.84 -2.54 -12.81
CA ASP A 625 11.89 -1.66 -13.33
C ASP A 625 13.25 -2.02 -12.73
N ILE A 626 13.98 -2.87 -13.45
CA ILE A 626 15.31 -3.32 -13.04
C ILE A 626 16.33 -2.18 -13.12
N ARG A 627 16.17 -1.25 -14.07
CA ARG A 627 17.13 -0.15 -14.28
C ARG A 627 17.09 0.78 -13.07
N TYR A 628 15.89 1.10 -12.59
CA TYR A 628 15.71 1.91 -11.38
C TYR A 628 16.37 1.27 -10.15
N VAL A 629 16.20 -0.04 -9.94
CA VAL A 629 16.83 -0.75 -8.81
C VAL A 629 18.35 -0.69 -8.87
N VAL A 630 18.94 -0.84 -10.06
CA VAL A 630 20.39 -0.71 -10.24
C VAL A 630 20.86 0.71 -9.90
N ILE A 631 20.12 1.74 -10.30
CA ILE A 631 20.43 3.14 -9.97
C ILE A 631 20.41 3.35 -8.45
N VAL A 632 19.37 2.87 -7.76
CA VAL A 632 19.27 2.98 -6.29
C VAL A 632 20.39 2.20 -5.60
N ALA A 633 20.73 1.00 -6.07
CA ALA A 633 21.84 0.21 -5.54
C ALA A 633 23.19 0.93 -5.68
N LEU A 634 23.47 1.49 -6.87
CA LEU A 634 24.67 2.28 -7.13
C LEU A 634 24.70 3.55 -6.27
N TRP A 635 23.55 4.19 -6.04
CA TRP A 635 23.44 5.37 -5.19
C TRP A 635 23.74 5.06 -3.72
N ILE A 636 23.19 3.97 -3.18
CA ILE A 636 23.50 3.52 -1.81
C ILE A 636 24.99 3.14 -1.70
N LEU A 637 25.53 2.42 -2.68
CA LEU A 637 26.95 2.07 -2.72
C LEU A 637 27.83 3.33 -2.74
N PHE A 638 27.47 4.33 -3.55
CA PHE A 638 28.16 5.61 -3.62
C PHE A 638 28.17 6.34 -2.27
N GLN A 639 27.02 6.38 -1.58
CA GLN A 639 26.94 6.95 -0.23
C GLN A 639 27.88 6.23 0.76
N ILE A 640 27.89 4.89 0.74
CA ILE A 640 28.77 4.06 1.59
C ILE A 640 30.25 4.30 1.27
N VAL A 641 30.61 4.37 -0.01
CA VAL A 641 31.98 4.66 -0.46
C VAL A 641 32.43 6.03 0.00
N ILE A 642 31.57 7.06 -0.05
CA ILE A 642 31.91 8.37 0.49
C ILE A 642 32.10 8.30 2.01
N LEU A 643 31.20 7.66 2.76
CA LEU A 643 31.39 7.47 4.20
C LEU A 643 32.70 6.74 4.52
N TYR A 644 33.07 5.75 3.71
CA TYR A 644 34.32 4.99 3.87
C TYR A 644 35.54 5.85 3.57
N SER A 645 35.46 6.68 2.52
CA SER A 645 36.51 7.64 2.17
C SER A 645 36.75 8.67 3.27
N GLN A 646 35.68 9.19 3.90
CA GLN A 646 35.77 10.11 5.05
C GLN A 646 36.45 9.46 6.25
N ASP A 647 36.29 8.16 6.44
CA ASP A 647 36.93 7.44 7.53
C ASP A 647 38.44 7.27 7.31
N ILE A 648 38.87 6.92 6.09
CA ILE A 648 40.28 6.69 5.78
C ILE A 648 41.06 8.00 5.66
N MET A 649 40.57 8.93 4.84
CA MET A 649 41.31 10.14 4.46
C MET A 649 41.03 11.34 5.39
N GLY A 650 40.09 11.20 6.32
CA GLY A 650 39.60 12.26 7.19
C GLY A 650 38.35 12.93 6.62
N ALA A 651 37.49 13.49 7.48
CA ALA A 651 36.14 13.84 7.08
C ALA A 651 36.02 15.00 6.07
N ARG A 652 37.07 15.82 5.95
CA ARG A 652 37.13 17.02 5.09
C ARG A 652 37.96 16.83 3.82
N TRP A 653 38.37 15.60 3.49
CA TRP A 653 39.31 15.33 2.39
C TRP A 653 38.85 15.86 1.02
N PHE A 654 37.54 15.89 0.77
CA PHE A 654 36.94 16.35 -0.48
C PHE A 654 36.60 17.85 -0.49
N LEU A 655 36.83 18.57 0.62
CA LEU A 655 36.56 20.00 0.75
C LEU A 655 37.85 20.81 0.67
N PRO A 656 37.87 21.96 -0.04
CA PRO A 656 38.99 22.88 0.01
C PRO A 656 39.22 23.41 1.43
N LYS A 657 40.49 23.63 1.81
CA LYS A 657 40.88 24.04 3.18
C LYS A 657 40.23 25.34 3.68
N TYR A 658 39.67 26.16 2.80
CA TYR A 658 39.07 27.46 3.11
C TYR A 658 37.55 27.41 3.33
N THR A 659 36.86 26.29 3.06
CA THR A 659 35.39 26.25 3.11
C THR A 659 34.82 26.15 4.53
N ILE A 660 35.56 25.54 5.47
CA ILE A 660 35.14 25.38 6.87
C ILE A 660 36.35 25.68 7.75
N PRO A 661 36.30 26.67 8.66
CA PRO A 661 37.42 26.97 9.55
C PRO A 661 37.74 25.77 10.45
N GLU A 662 39.01 25.65 10.83
CA GLU A 662 39.43 24.67 11.84
C GLU A 662 38.77 25.00 13.18
N GLY A 663 38.38 23.95 13.92
CA GLY A 663 37.73 24.10 15.22
C GLY A 663 38.64 24.80 16.23
N TYR A 664 38.10 25.17 17.39
CA TYR A 664 38.88 25.80 18.45
C TYR A 664 40.03 24.86 18.89
N SER A 665 41.28 25.34 18.79
CA SER A 665 42.46 24.58 19.23
C SER A 665 42.60 24.67 20.74
N TYR A 666 42.36 23.56 21.43
CA TYR A 666 42.57 23.44 22.88
C TYR A 666 44.05 23.54 23.27
N HIS A 667 44.94 23.10 22.38
CA HIS A 667 46.38 23.16 22.58
C HIS A 667 46.89 24.45 21.94
N LYS A 668 47.14 25.46 22.77
CA LYS A 668 47.73 26.74 22.36
C LYS A 668 48.74 27.22 23.41
N GLY A 669 49.74 27.98 22.96
CA GLY A 669 50.65 28.68 23.86
C GLY A 669 49.88 29.75 24.63
N ILE A 670 50.31 30.02 25.87
CA ILE A 670 49.75 31.11 26.68
C ILE A 670 50.71 32.30 26.67
N SER A 671 50.18 33.52 26.69
CA SER A 671 50.98 34.73 26.89
C SER A 671 51.37 34.87 28.36
N SER A 672 52.48 35.58 28.65
CA SER A 672 52.87 35.80 30.05
C SER A 672 51.86 36.64 30.84
N ALA A 673 51.07 37.48 30.15
CA ALA A 673 50.05 38.33 30.77
C ALA A 673 48.84 37.49 31.23
N ASP A 674 48.35 36.60 30.37
CA ASP A 674 47.20 35.73 30.69
C ASP A 674 47.55 34.73 31.81
N LEU A 675 48.82 34.28 31.87
CA LEU A 675 49.27 33.36 32.93
C LEU A 675 49.29 34.02 34.33
N LEU A 676 49.53 35.33 34.41
CA LEU A 676 49.52 36.09 35.67
C LEU A 676 48.09 36.30 36.20
N GLU A 677 47.12 36.47 35.31
CA GLU A 677 45.70 36.61 35.66
C GLU A 677 45.15 35.34 36.33
N HIS A 678 45.69 34.17 35.98
CA HIS A 678 45.26 32.86 36.47
C HIS A 678 45.97 32.40 37.75
N GLY A 679 46.81 33.25 38.36
CA GLY A 679 47.44 32.97 39.65
C GLY A 679 48.56 31.93 39.61
N SER A 680 49.52 32.10 38.70
CA SER A 680 50.61 31.13 38.50
C SER A 680 51.56 31.00 39.71
N SER A 681 52.02 29.76 39.94
CA SER A 681 53.08 29.43 40.89
C SER A 681 54.47 29.89 40.39
N PRO A 682 55.51 30.01 41.25
CA PRO A 682 56.86 30.40 40.82
C PRO A 682 57.51 29.45 39.80
N ASN A 683 56.92 28.28 39.55
CA ASN A 683 57.37 27.29 38.59
C ASN A 683 56.60 27.32 37.25
N TYR A 684 55.81 28.38 36.98
CA TYR A 684 54.98 28.49 35.77
C TYR A 684 53.97 27.33 35.64
N SER A 685 53.45 26.86 36.78
CA SER A 685 52.35 25.90 36.85
C SER A 685 51.06 26.58 37.27
N ILE A 686 49.92 25.96 36.89
CA ILE A 686 48.56 26.36 37.26
C ILE A 686 47.85 25.15 37.85
N ASP A 687 47.07 25.34 38.91
CA ASP A 687 46.36 24.24 39.55
C ASP A 687 45.18 23.76 38.71
N CYS A 688 45.14 22.45 38.41
CA CYS A 688 44.00 21.86 37.72
C CYS A 688 42.81 21.72 38.67
N ALA A 689 41.69 22.41 38.42
CA ALA A 689 40.50 22.30 39.28
C ALA A 689 39.80 20.93 39.27
N ILE A 690 40.20 19.99 38.41
CA ILE A 690 39.63 18.63 38.35
C ILE A 690 40.39 17.67 39.27
N CYS A 691 41.73 17.67 39.21
CA CYS A 691 42.58 16.72 39.95
C CYS A 691 43.38 17.37 41.08
N MET A 692 43.34 18.70 41.20
CA MET A 692 44.05 19.53 42.19
C MET A 692 45.59 19.42 42.15
N ASN A 693 46.15 18.96 41.03
CA ASN A 693 47.60 18.93 40.80
C ASN A 693 48.04 20.04 39.84
N ASP A 694 49.30 20.46 39.98
CA ASP A 694 49.96 21.41 39.10
C ASP A 694 49.97 20.97 37.63
N VAL A 695 49.58 21.89 36.74
CA VAL A 695 49.67 21.78 35.28
C VAL A 695 50.87 22.62 34.83
N PRO A 696 51.95 22.02 34.31
CA PRO A 696 53.01 22.81 33.66
C PRO A 696 52.48 23.36 32.33
N VAL A 697 52.70 24.65 32.05
CA VAL A 697 52.16 25.32 30.85
C VAL A 697 53.30 25.85 29.98
N TYR A 698 53.15 25.73 28.66
CA TYR A 698 54.05 26.35 27.68
C TYR A 698 53.69 27.83 27.51
N VAL A 699 54.64 28.73 27.76
CA VAL A 699 54.46 30.19 27.66
C VAL A 699 55.29 30.72 26.50
N ASP A 700 54.65 31.40 25.54
CA ASP A 700 55.31 31.83 24.29
C ASP A 700 56.47 32.82 24.54
N ASP A 701 56.37 33.63 25.60
CA ASP A 701 57.34 34.69 25.91
C ASP A 701 58.52 34.21 26.79
N ILE A 702 58.46 32.97 27.33
CA ILE A 702 59.42 32.49 28.34
C ILE A 702 60.13 31.21 27.84
N PRO A 703 61.38 31.30 27.36
CA PRO A 703 62.08 30.15 26.75
C PRO A 703 62.35 28.98 27.70
N LYS A 704 62.25 29.17 29.02
CA LYS A 704 62.41 28.10 30.02
C LYS A 704 61.25 27.10 30.03
N THR A 705 60.05 27.51 29.61
CA THR A 705 58.83 26.67 29.60
C THR A 705 58.66 25.88 28.30
N HIS A 706 59.52 26.12 27.30
CA HIS A 706 59.47 25.44 25.99
C HIS A 706 59.83 23.94 26.02
N LYS A 707 60.20 23.40 27.18
CA LYS A 707 60.42 21.96 27.40
C LYS A 707 59.12 21.20 27.70
N VAL A 708 58.03 21.92 27.98
CA VAL A 708 56.72 21.35 28.27
C VAL A 708 56.01 21.05 26.96
N ASP A 709 55.45 19.84 26.85
CA ASP A 709 54.66 19.45 25.68
C ASP A 709 53.33 20.22 25.64
N LYS A 710 53.00 20.84 24.51
CA LYS A 710 51.74 21.59 24.31
C LYS A 710 50.51 20.68 24.35
N GLU A 711 50.70 19.38 24.13
CA GLU A 711 49.63 18.39 24.20
C GLU A 711 49.31 17.94 25.64
N SER A 712 50.10 18.35 26.64
CA SER A 712 49.91 17.94 28.04
C SER A 712 48.81 18.71 28.78
N TYR A 713 48.41 19.87 28.26
CA TYR A 713 47.36 20.71 28.83
C TYR A 713 46.39 21.22 27.75
N MET A 714 45.18 21.55 28.18
CA MET A 714 44.13 22.11 27.32
C MET A 714 43.63 23.44 27.90
N ILE A 715 43.50 24.45 27.03
CA ILE A 715 42.95 25.75 27.36
C ILE A 715 41.55 25.86 26.77
N THR A 716 40.53 25.98 27.61
CA THR A 716 39.13 26.14 27.18
C THR A 716 38.88 27.52 26.52
N PRO A 717 37.81 27.71 25.74
CA PRO A 717 37.48 29.02 25.15
C PRO A 717 37.24 30.13 26.17
N CYS A 718 36.80 29.77 27.40
CA CYS A 718 36.69 30.65 28.56
C CYS A 718 38.02 30.77 29.33
N SER A 719 39.14 30.49 28.67
CA SER A 719 40.52 30.60 29.15
C SER A 719 40.90 29.78 30.39
N HIS A 720 40.05 28.88 30.90
CA HIS A 720 40.43 27.97 31.99
C HIS A 720 41.31 26.82 31.49
N ILE A 721 42.26 26.39 32.31
CA ILE A 721 43.37 25.50 31.94
C ILE A 721 43.31 24.21 32.78
N PHE A 722 43.51 23.07 32.13
CA PHE A 722 43.44 21.75 32.76
C PHE A 722 44.46 20.80 32.14
N HIS A 723 44.82 19.71 32.83
CA HIS A 723 45.51 18.59 32.16
C HIS A 723 44.61 18.03 31.06
N THR A 724 45.21 17.66 29.93
CA THR A 724 44.53 17.05 28.79
C THR A 724 43.66 15.87 29.22
N GLN A 725 44.23 14.93 29.97
CA GLN A 725 43.51 13.74 30.44
C GLN A 725 42.32 14.07 31.36
N CYS A 726 42.44 15.10 32.19
CA CYS A 726 41.38 15.50 33.12
C CYS A 726 40.21 16.14 32.37
N LEU A 727 40.50 17.09 31.47
CA LEU A 727 39.45 17.76 30.70
C LEU A 727 38.81 16.82 29.68
N GLU A 728 39.58 15.97 29.01
CA GLU A 728 39.05 14.93 28.12
C GLU A 728 38.08 14.01 28.86
N SER A 729 38.49 13.50 30.03
CA SER A 729 37.63 12.66 30.86
C SER A 729 36.35 13.39 31.23
N TRP A 730 36.44 14.65 31.66
CA TRP A 730 35.28 15.48 31.98
C TRP A 730 34.35 15.71 30.78
N MET A 731 34.89 16.07 29.61
CA MET A 731 34.17 16.29 28.35
C MET A 731 33.47 15.03 27.83
N SER A 732 33.94 13.84 28.23
CA SER A 732 33.24 12.58 27.94
C SER A 732 31.90 12.45 28.68
N TYR A 733 31.77 13.09 29.85
CA TYR A 733 30.55 13.12 30.65
C TYR A 733 29.71 14.39 30.38
N LYS A 734 30.33 15.57 30.31
CA LYS A 734 29.65 16.86 30.12
C LYS A 734 30.49 17.85 29.29
N LEU A 735 29.91 18.41 28.24
CA LEU A 735 30.50 19.48 27.41
C LEU A 735 30.36 20.87 28.06
N GLN A 736 30.78 21.00 29.31
CA GLN A 736 30.75 22.25 30.09
C GLN A 736 32.05 22.43 30.87
N CYS A 737 32.55 23.66 30.98
CA CYS A 737 33.74 23.95 31.76
C CYS A 737 33.51 23.63 33.25
N PRO A 738 34.40 22.87 33.92
CA PRO A 738 34.26 22.55 35.35
C PRO A 738 34.21 23.79 36.25
N VAL A 739 34.87 24.88 35.85
CA VAL A 739 35.01 26.10 36.66
C VAL A 739 33.83 27.05 36.43
N CYS A 740 33.63 27.51 35.20
CA CYS A 740 32.61 28.53 34.89
C CYS A 740 31.32 27.99 34.24
N ARG A 741 31.23 26.68 33.99
CA ARG A 741 30.10 26.02 33.32
C ARG A 741 29.80 26.50 31.89
N ALA A 742 30.66 27.32 31.30
CA ALA A 742 30.57 27.73 29.90
C ALA A 742 30.57 26.49 28.97
N PRO A 743 29.82 26.50 27.87
CA PRO A 743 29.73 25.36 26.97
C PRO A 743 31.08 25.16 26.26
N LEU A 744 31.55 23.91 26.23
CA LEU A 744 32.79 23.57 25.55
C LEU A 744 32.49 23.02 24.15
N PRO A 745 33.22 23.46 23.11
CA PRO A 745 33.25 22.75 21.83
C PRO A 745 33.58 21.26 22.04
N PRO A 746 33.02 20.33 21.26
CA PRO A 746 33.44 18.94 21.31
C PRO A 746 34.83 18.76 20.69
N LEU A 747 35.60 17.80 21.21
CA LEU A 747 36.90 17.35 20.68
C LEU A 747 36.79 16.58 19.35
#